data_AF-A0A091CRY5-F1
#
_entry.id   AF-A0A091CRY5-F1
#
_cell.length_a   1.000
_cell.length_b   1.000
_cell.length_c   1.000
_cell.angle_alpha   90.00
_cell.angle_beta   90.00
_cell.angle_gamma   90.00
#
_symmetry.space_group_name_H-M   'P 1'
#
loop_
_entity.id
_entity.type
_entity.pdbx_description
1 polymer ?
#
loop_
_entity_poly.entity_id
_entity_poly.type
_entity_poly.pdbx_seq_one_letter_code
_entity_poly.pdbx_strand_id
1 'polypeptide(L)'
;MVLRSFCTATLLPQCLSQSVVPTGNDFRRHLIHSNPFTIAVVLLLSVSFITSCLGGTEKELRLVDGENKCSGRVEVKVQEEWGTVCNHDWDMEEVSVVCSQLGCPTAVKASGWTNSSAGSGRIWMDHISCRGNESALWDCNHNGWGNQNCTHQQDAGVTCSDGSELELRLVNGVNRCSGRVEVKFQGQWGTVCDDQFYMDDASVVCNQLGCGGAISFSGSAKFGAGSGRIWLDDMSCHGNESALWYCGHRGWGSHNCAHGEDVGVICLEGADMGLRLADGGRCSGRVEVKFQGEWGTVCDNSWDSSDASVVCKQLGCPTAVTPTGRANASEGSGNILLDSVACNGHESALWYCKHQEWGKHFCHHNEDAGVTCSDGSDLHLRLTGGGSRCAGRVEVEIQKLAGNVCSRGWTMKEADIVCRQLGCGFAVQTSAVLYSKTEATKTWLEIRSCSGNETSLWGCKNWQWSGQDCPSEGAQITCSAHREPRLVNGDIPCSGRVEVKHGDEWGSVCDSDFSLEAANVLCRELQCGSAISLLGGAHFGEGKGQIWAEEFQCEGHESHLSLCPLARRQDGICAHGRDVGVVCSRYTEMRLANGKSSCEGRVELKVLGVWGSLCGSHWNMEDAHVLCQQMKCGIALSTPEGEHFGRGNSQVWRHIFHCNGTEEHMGDCPVTALGASLCSEGQVASVICSGNQSQRLLPCNSSSPMPTSSPSAQESAVTCLESSHIRLVDGPGRCAGRVEIYHEGSWGTICDDSWELGDAHVVCRQLGCGVAINATGSAYFREGTGPIWLDEINCDGKEAHIWQCHSHGWGQHNCRHKEDAGVICSEFMSLRLAGESSKGPCAGHLEVFYSGVWGSVGRSGMSLATVGVACKQLGCGDSGTMEPAPLDRTPARLMWVDEVRCPVGPDTLWQCTSSPWRQRLASPAEETRIKCDEKIRLKDQDKPAQCSGRVEIWHGGSWGSVCDDSWDLEDAQVVCRQLGCGLAVTALKEAAFGQGTGPVWLSQVKCRGNESSLWDCPAGRWGHSDCGHKEDAAVRCLPGASESPRPSGHKTLIVLVIFGIVLLALLIVLITWILKNRQIQRLTVFSRGERFVHHIRYKEMNSNLKADDLDLPTSLGQWILQEQIARGAQTGACNQDLIFYFKEQWDTIQNL
;
A
#
# COMPACT_ATOMS: atom_id res chain seq x y z
N MET A 1 -3.84 -30.25 -26.65
CA MET A 1 -3.37 -31.53 -27.23
C MET A 1 -3.31 -32.56 -26.11
N VAL A 2 -4.32 -33.43 -26.01
CA VAL A 2 -4.37 -34.58 -25.07
C VAL A 2 -5.02 -35.74 -25.83
N LEU A 3 -4.65 -36.99 -25.54
CA LEU A 3 -5.16 -38.18 -26.20
C LEU A 3 -5.27 -39.34 -25.19
N ARG A 4 -6.33 -40.17 -25.34
CA ARG A 4 -6.76 -41.30 -24.49
C ARG A 4 -7.53 -40.83 -23.23
N SER A 5 -8.83 -41.12 -23.04
CA SER A 5 -9.60 -42.40 -23.05
C SER A 5 -9.40 -43.20 -21.74
N PHE A 6 -10.43 -43.75 -21.08
CA PHE A 6 -11.67 -44.40 -21.58
C PHE A 6 -12.93 -44.13 -20.70
N CYS A 7 -14.13 -44.36 -21.28
CA CYS A 7 -15.46 -44.82 -20.74
C CYS A 7 -15.98 -44.41 -19.32
N THR A 8 -17.30 -44.39 -19.02
CA THR A 8 -18.49 -44.99 -19.67
C THR A 8 -19.78 -44.15 -19.46
N ALA A 9 -20.92 -44.60 -20.00
CA ALA A 9 -22.28 -44.02 -19.90
C ALA A 9 -22.93 -44.15 -18.48
N THR A 10 -24.14 -43.67 -18.15
CA THR A 10 -25.36 -43.38 -18.96
C THR A 10 -26.28 -42.31 -18.33
N LEU A 11 -27.35 -41.90 -19.04
CA LEU A 11 -28.37 -40.90 -18.66
C LEU A 11 -29.68 -41.53 -18.10
N LEU A 12 -30.52 -40.67 -17.49
CA LEU A 12 -31.92 -40.91 -17.10
C LEU A 12 -32.82 -39.81 -17.75
N PRO A 13 -34.02 -40.12 -18.31
CA PRO A 13 -34.91 -39.11 -18.92
C PRO A 13 -36.32 -39.00 -18.29
N GLN A 14 -36.99 -37.87 -18.51
CA GLN A 14 -38.46 -37.72 -18.42
C GLN A 14 -38.98 -36.73 -19.50
N CYS A 15 -40.29 -36.75 -19.77
CA CYS A 15 -40.95 -36.19 -20.98
C CYS A 15 -42.19 -35.32 -20.67
N LEU A 16 -42.80 -34.76 -21.74
CA LEU A 16 -44.22 -34.32 -21.99
C LEU A 16 -44.15 -33.10 -22.96
N SER A 17 -44.56 -33.16 -24.26
CA SER A 17 -45.92 -33.22 -24.87
C SER A 17 -46.82 -32.01 -24.58
N GLN A 18 -47.58 -31.38 -25.49
CA GLN A 18 -47.93 -31.56 -26.92
C GLN A 18 -48.67 -30.25 -27.41
N SER A 19 -49.09 -29.93 -28.66
CA SER A 19 -49.06 -30.50 -30.03
C SER A 19 -49.35 -29.39 -31.11
N VAL A 20 -50.18 -29.69 -32.14
CA VAL A 20 -50.75 -28.84 -33.25
C VAL A 20 -49.80 -28.41 -34.39
N VAL A 21 -50.21 -28.77 -35.63
CA VAL A 21 -49.51 -28.71 -36.94
C VAL A 21 -50.62 -28.75 -38.05
N PRO A 22 -50.45 -28.49 -39.38
CA PRO A 22 -49.28 -28.10 -40.21
C PRO A 22 -49.51 -26.70 -40.88
N THR A 23 -48.92 -26.23 -42.00
CA THR A 23 -48.02 -26.71 -43.11
C THR A 23 -47.20 -25.48 -43.61
N GLY A 24 -46.17 -25.56 -44.50
CA GLY A 24 -45.50 -26.69 -45.17
C GLY A 24 -44.84 -26.28 -46.51
N ASN A 25 -43.63 -26.79 -46.81
CA ASN A 25 -42.80 -26.64 -48.03
C ASN A 25 -42.44 -25.22 -48.53
N ASP A 26 -41.13 -24.90 -48.59
CA ASP A 26 -40.30 -25.18 -49.78
C ASP A 26 -38.79 -25.20 -49.42
N PHE A 27 -37.89 -25.43 -50.39
CA PHE A 27 -36.53 -25.95 -50.17
C PHE A 27 -35.40 -25.06 -50.76
N ARG A 28 -34.17 -25.26 -50.25
CA ARG A 28 -32.87 -25.07 -50.97
C ARG A 28 -32.34 -23.63 -51.25
N ARG A 29 -31.27 -23.24 -50.54
CA ARG A 29 -30.01 -22.76 -51.15
C ARG A 29 -28.80 -22.86 -50.19
N HIS A 30 -27.60 -23.05 -50.75
CA HIS A 30 -26.33 -23.18 -50.03
C HIS A 30 -25.82 -21.80 -49.52
N LEU A 31 -25.07 -21.64 -48.42
CA LEU A 31 -23.91 -22.39 -47.86
C LEU A 31 -22.59 -22.08 -48.60
N ILE A 32 -21.49 -22.10 -47.83
CA ILE A 32 -20.05 -22.00 -48.18
C ILE A 32 -19.46 -20.57 -48.23
N HIS A 33 -18.69 -20.24 -47.19
CA HIS A 33 -17.24 -19.93 -47.22
C HIS A 33 -16.84 -19.83 -45.72
N SER A 34 -16.00 -20.70 -45.15
CA SER A 34 -14.67 -21.09 -45.62
C SER A 34 -14.25 -22.56 -45.39
N ASN A 35 -13.73 -23.19 -46.46
CA ASN A 35 -12.74 -24.29 -46.54
C ASN A 35 -12.92 -25.64 -45.77
N PRO A 36 -12.43 -26.78 -46.33
CA PRO A 36 -13.38 -27.83 -46.66
C PRO A 36 -12.89 -29.26 -46.32
N PHE A 37 -12.35 -29.50 -45.12
CA PHE A 37 -11.90 -30.85 -44.71
C PHE A 37 -12.45 -31.34 -43.36
N THR A 38 -12.75 -30.45 -42.42
CA THR A 38 -13.33 -30.83 -41.10
C THR A 38 -14.85 -30.89 -41.10
N ILE A 39 -15.50 -30.06 -41.92
CA ILE A 39 -16.97 -30.00 -42.05
C ILE A 39 -17.56 -31.30 -42.63
N ALA A 40 -16.78 -32.05 -43.41
CA ALA A 40 -17.23 -33.25 -44.12
C ALA A 40 -17.47 -34.47 -43.23
N VAL A 41 -16.91 -34.53 -42.02
CA VAL A 41 -17.00 -35.71 -41.13
C VAL A 41 -18.13 -35.57 -40.10
N VAL A 42 -18.35 -34.37 -39.57
CA VAL A 42 -19.33 -34.14 -38.48
C VAL A 42 -20.78 -34.10 -38.99
N LEU A 43 -21.00 -33.70 -40.25
CA LEU A 43 -22.34 -33.65 -40.86
C LEU A 43 -22.86 -35.00 -41.39
N LEU A 44 -22.07 -36.08 -41.33
CA LEU A 44 -22.47 -37.41 -41.81
C LEU A 44 -23.06 -38.33 -40.72
N LEU A 45 -23.16 -37.87 -39.46
CA LEU A 45 -23.61 -38.70 -38.32
C LEU A 45 -24.86 -38.18 -37.59
N SER A 46 -25.52 -37.12 -38.08
CA SER A 46 -26.72 -36.55 -37.42
C SER A 46 -27.99 -36.49 -38.26
N VAL A 47 -27.94 -36.76 -39.58
CA VAL A 47 -29.13 -36.80 -40.46
C VAL A 47 -29.04 -37.96 -41.46
N SER A 48 -29.05 -39.22 -40.97
CA SER A 48 -29.11 -40.43 -41.81
C SER A 48 -29.71 -41.68 -41.12
N PHE A 49 -30.48 -41.50 -40.04
CA PHE A 49 -31.22 -42.61 -39.39
C PHE A 49 -32.71 -42.31 -39.13
N ILE A 50 -33.32 -41.47 -39.96
CA ILE A 50 -34.78 -41.41 -40.12
C ILE A 50 -35.11 -41.52 -41.62
N THR A 51 -35.09 -42.76 -42.13
CA THR A 51 -36.01 -43.31 -43.15
C THR A 51 -35.75 -44.81 -43.36
N SER A 52 -36.00 -45.59 -42.31
CA SER A 52 -36.61 -46.91 -42.48
C SER A 52 -38.10 -46.80 -42.13
N CYS A 53 -38.91 -47.81 -42.43
CA CYS A 53 -40.31 -47.92 -42.01
C CYS A 53 -41.31 -46.90 -42.61
N LEU A 54 -41.37 -46.79 -43.94
CA LEU A 54 -42.69 -46.79 -44.59
C LEU A 54 -43.13 -48.27 -44.67
N GLY A 55 -44.03 -48.67 -43.77
CA GLY A 55 -44.40 -50.08 -43.56
C GLY A 55 -44.23 -50.61 -42.13
N GLY A 56 -44.29 -49.74 -41.11
CA GLY A 56 -44.48 -50.18 -39.72
C GLY A 56 -45.97 -50.40 -39.44
N THR A 57 -46.35 -51.60 -38.98
CA THR A 57 -47.72 -51.90 -38.57
C THR A 57 -47.97 -51.37 -37.17
N GLU A 58 -48.98 -50.51 -37.02
CA GLU A 58 -49.41 -50.00 -35.71
C GLU A 58 -49.90 -51.17 -34.82
N LYS A 59 -49.54 -51.12 -33.53
CA LYS A 59 -49.96 -52.09 -32.51
C LYS A 59 -50.74 -51.35 -31.44
N GLU A 60 -51.84 -51.93 -30.99
CA GLU A 60 -52.68 -51.40 -29.91
C GLU A 60 -52.89 -52.48 -28.85
N LEU A 61 -53.15 -52.10 -27.61
CA LEU A 61 -53.52 -53.02 -26.52
C LEU A 61 -54.81 -52.51 -25.86
N ARG A 62 -55.71 -53.42 -25.49
CA ARG A 62 -56.96 -53.11 -24.78
C ARG A 62 -57.33 -54.20 -23.78
N LEU A 63 -58.23 -53.86 -22.86
CA LEU A 63 -58.92 -54.81 -22.00
C LEU A 63 -60.38 -54.96 -22.41
N VAL A 64 -60.91 -56.17 -22.32
CA VAL A 64 -62.28 -56.51 -22.70
C VAL A 64 -62.96 -57.34 -21.60
N ASP A 65 -64.28 -57.22 -21.46
CA ASP A 65 -65.14 -57.95 -20.51
C ASP A 65 -64.81 -57.79 -19.01
N GLY A 66 -64.00 -56.80 -18.63
CA GLY A 66 -63.71 -56.45 -17.23
C GLY A 66 -64.75 -55.52 -16.56
N GLU A 67 -64.64 -55.37 -15.24
CA GLU A 67 -65.55 -54.54 -14.43
C GLU A 67 -65.30 -53.03 -14.60
N ASN A 68 -64.08 -52.66 -14.99
CA ASN A 68 -63.62 -51.27 -15.14
C ASN A 68 -62.44 -51.19 -16.14
N LYS A 69 -62.06 -49.97 -16.54
CA LYS A 69 -60.96 -49.65 -17.49
C LYS A 69 -59.59 -50.31 -17.18
N CYS A 70 -59.36 -50.71 -15.92
CA CYS A 70 -58.11 -51.27 -15.42
C CYS A 70 -58.18 -52.80 -15.22
N SER A 71 -59.22 -53.46 -15.73
CA SER A 71 -59.44 -54.91 -15.57
C SER A 71 -60.00 -55.52 -16.85
N GLY A 72 -59.73 -56.81 -17.11
CA GLY A 72 -60.31 -57.55 -18.23
C GLY A 72 -59.37 -58.58 -18.86
N ARG A 73 -59.86 -59.22 -19.93
CA ARG A 73 -59.07 -60.06 -20.83
C ARG A 73 -58.14 -59.18 -21.67
N VAL A 74 -56.88 -59.58 -21.80
CA VAL A 74 -55.87 -58.84 -22.56
C VAL A 74 -55.97 -59.16 -24.04
N GLU A 75 -56.16 -58.11 -24.86
CA GLU A 75 -56.22 -58.21 -26.32
C GLU A 75 -55.24 -57.22 -26.96
N VAL A 76 -54.54 -57.67 -28.01
CA VAL A 76 -53.58 -56.88 -28.79
C VAL A 76 -54.00 -56.83 -30.26
N LYS A 77 -53.76 -55.69 -30.91
CA LYS A 77 -53.99 -55.46 -32.34
C LYS A 77 -52.67 -55.58 -33.09
N VAL A 78 -52.65 -56.34 -34.17
CA VAL A 78 -51.46 -56.54 -35.01
C VAL A 78 -51.93 -56.68 -36.46
N GLN A 79 -51.31 -55.96 -37.40
CA GLN A 79 -51.72 -55.97 -38.82
C GLN A 79 -53.22 -55.66 -39.02
N GLU A 80 -53.74 -54.69 -38.25
CA GLU A 80 -55.17 -54.34 -38.13
C GLU A 80 -56.11 -55.41 -37.52
N GLU A 81 -55.64 -56.63 -37.24
CA GLU A 81 -56.44 -57.69 -36.61
C GLU A 81 -56.25 -57.72 -35.08
N TRP A 82 -57.35 -57.61 -34.32
CA TRP A 82 -57.35 -57.86 -32.87
C TRP A 82 -57.29 -59.36 -32.57
N GLY A 83 -56.58 -59.71 -31.50
CA GLY A 83 -56.47 -61.08 -30.99
C GLY A 83 -56.09 -61.13 -29.51
N THR A 84 -56.33 -62.25 -28.85
CA THR A 84 -56.05 -62.43 -27.42
C THR A 84 -54.60 -62.82 -27.16
N VAL A 85 -54.19 -62.73 -25.90
CA VAL A 85 -52.89 -63.20 -25.39
C VAL A 85 -53.11 -64.48 -24.59
N CYS A 86 -52.20 -65.46 -24.65
CA CYS A 86 -52.28 -66.69 -23.85
C CYS A 86 -51.66 -66.52 -22.45
N ASN A 87 -52.16 -67.26 -21.47
CA ASN A 87 -51.76 -67.19 -20.06
C ASN A 87 -50.64 -68.17 -19.64
N HIS A 88 -49.91 -68.78 -20.59
CA HIS A 88 -48.68 -69.52 -20.25
C HIS A 88 -47.61 -68.54 -19.76
N ASP A 89 -46.95 -68.91 -18.66
CA ASP A 89 -45.92 -68.13 -17.96
C ASP A 89 -46.37 -66.70 -17.54
N TRP A 90 -47.69 -66.47 -17.43
CA TRP A 90 -48.28 -65.17 -17.11
C TRP A 90 -48.30 -64.89 -15.59
N ASP A 91 -47.35 -64.08 -15.11
CA ASP A 91 -47.24 -63.70 -13.70
C ASP A 91 -47.44 -62.17 -13.48
N MET A 92 -46.89 -61.63 -12.39
CA MET A 92 -47.05 -60.22 -12.03
C MET A 92 -46.20 -59.28 -12.88
N GLU A 93 -45.15 -59.77 -13.55
CA GLU A 93 -44.29 -58.95 -14.42
C GLU A 93 -45.02 -58.56 -15.72
N GLU A 94 -45.71 -59.51 -16.38
CA GLU A 94 -46.58 -59.21 -17.54
C GLU A 94 -47.71 -58.27 -17.15
N VAL A 95 -48.29 -58.49 -15.96
CA VAL A 95 -49.33 -57.62 -15.40
C VAL A 95 -48.80 -56.21 -15.19
N SER A 96 -47.61 -56.02 -14.60
CA SER A 96 -47.00 -54.70 -14.40
C SER A 96 -46.86 -53.93 -15.72
N VAL A 97 -46.38 -54.60 -16.78
CA VAL A 97 -46.23 -54.01 -18.11
C VAL A 97 -47.60 -53.63 -18.71
N VAL A 98 -48.60 -54.50 -18.64
CA VAL A 98 -49.97 -54.19 -19.13
C VAL A 98 -50.60 -53.04 -18.33
N CYS A 99 -50.50 -53.08 -17.01
CA CYS A 99 -51.01 -52.06 -16.10
C CYS A 99 -50.38 -50.68 -16.38
N SER A 100 -49.06 -50.64 -16.57
CA SER A 100 -48.31 -49.44 -16.94
C SER A 100 -48.68 -48.92 -18.33
N GLN A 101 -48.74 -49.81 -19.34
CA GLN A 101 -49.09 -49.46 -20.72
C GLN A 101 -50.52 -48.87 -20.85
N LEU A 102 -51.43 -49.24 -19.95
CA LEU A 102 -52.81 -48.73 -19.90
C LEU A 102 -53.00 -47.47 -19.05
N GLY A 103 -51.99 -47.02 -18.30
CA GLY A 103 -52.13 -45.91 -17.35
C GLY A 103 -52.93 -46.28 -16.09
N CYS A 104 -52.91 -47.55 -15.69
CA CYS A 104 -53.45 -48.06 -14.43
C CYS A 104 -52.30 -48.73 -13.63
N PRO A 105 -51.33 -47.96 -13.10
CA PRO A 105 -49.98 -48.46 -12.82
C PRO A 105 -49.87 -49.48 -11.67
N THR A 106 -50.91 -49.67 -10.84
CA THR A 106 -50.86 -50.66 -9.75
C THR A 106 -51.25 -52.04 -10.27
N ALA A 107 -50.29 -52.95 -10.40
CA ALA A 107 -50.56 -54.37 -10.54
C ALA A 107 -51.30 -54.92 -9.30
N VAL A 108 -52.48 -55.53 -9.50
CA VAL A 108 -53.28 -56.11 -8.40
C VAL A 108 -53.31 -57.63 -8.45
N LYS A 109 -53.47 -58.23 -9.63
CA LYS A 109 -53.57 -59.69 -9.77
C LYS A 109 -53.23 -60.21 -11.16
N ALA A 110 -52.31 -61.18 -11.22
CA ALA A 110 -52.16 -62.12 -12.33
C ALA A 110 -53.15 -63.28 -12.19
N SER A 111 -53.98 -63.51 -13.21
CA SER A 111 -54.74 -64.76 -13.35
C SER A 111 -55.29 -64.92 -14.77
N GLY A 112 -55.28 -66.15 -15.29
CA GLY A 112 -55.97 -66.48 -16.55
C GLY A 112 -57.46 -66.11 -16.51
N TRP A 113 -58.03 -65.81 -17.67
CA TRP A 113 -59.39 -65.31 -17.82
C TRP A 113 -60.44 -66.40 -17.57
N THR A 114 -61.00 -66.45 -16.35
CA THR A 114 -61.98 -67.46 -15.92
C THR A 114 -63.45 -67.04 -16.09
N ASN A 115 -63.72 -65.81 -16.53
CA ASN A 115 -65.07 -65.33 -16.77
C ASN A 115 -65.66 -65.93 -18.06
N SER A 116 -66.98 -66.12 -18.09
CA SER A 116 -67.67 -67.01 -19.05
C SER A 116 -67.69 -66.55 -20.52
N SER A 117 -67.05 -65.43 -20.86
CA SER A 117 -66.69 -65.05 -22.23
C SER A 117 -65.25 -65.45 -22.55
N ALA A 118 -65.09 -66.67 -23.07
CA ALA A 118 -63.89 -67.04 -23.81
C ALA A 118 -63.71 -66.08 -25.00
N GLY A 119 -62.46 -65.74 -25.35
CA GLY A 119 -62.16 -64.90 -26.51
C GLY A 119 -62.60 -65.51 -27.84
N SER A 120 -62.47 -64.73 -28.91
CA SER A 120 -62.73 -65.20 -30.27
C SER A 120 -61.84 -64.47 -31.28
N GLY A 121 -61.08 -65.22 -32.08
CA GLY A 121 -60.25 -64.67 -33.15
C GLY A 121 -58.94 -65.44 -33.31
N ARG A 122 -57.84 -64.70 -33.49
CA ARG A 122 -56.48 -65.22 -33.38
C ARG A 122 -55.99 -65.03 -31.94
N ILE A 123 -55.20 -65.97 -31.43
CA ILE A 123 -54.36 -65.74 -30.24
C ILE A 123 -53.00 -65.29 -30.77
N TRP A 124 -52.54 -64.11 -30.37
CA TRP A 124 -51.40 -63.42 -30.99
C TRP A 124 -50.05 -63.70 -30.30
N MET A 125 -50.05 -63.98 -28.99
CA MET A 125 -48.84 -64.11 -28.17
C MET A 125 -48.99 -65.27 -27.17
N ASP A 126 -47.88 -65.95 -26.87
CA ASP A 126 -47.78 -67.14 -26.02
C ASP A 126 -46.34 -67.26 -25.45
N HIS A 127 -46.22 -67.87 -24.27
CA HIS A 127 -45.02 -67.88 -23.40
C HIS A 127 -44.34 -66.50 -23.35
N ILE A 128 -45.04 -65.53 -22.74
CA ILE A 128 -44.49 -64.18 -22.54
C ILE A 128 -43.62 -64.19 -21.28
N SER A 129 -42.50 -63.47 -21.32
CA SER A 129 -41.66 -63.21 -20.15
C SER A 129 -41.14 -61.77 -20.20
N CYS A 130 -41.62 -60.96 -19.26
CA CYS A 130 -41.28 -59.56 -19.02
C CYS A 130 -40.28 -59.42 -17.84
N ARG A 131 -39.94 -58.17 -17.50
CA ARG A 131 -39.17 -57.74 -16.32
C ARG A 131 -39.91 -56.65 -15.52
N GLY A 132 -41.21 -56.49 -15.76
CA GLY A 132 -42.08 -55.51 -15.13
C GLY A 132 -41.85 -54.06 -15.52
N ASN A 133 -40.88 -53.76 -16.40
CA ASN A 133 -40.45 -52.39 -16.75
C ASN A 133 -40.37 -52.11 -18.26
N GLU A 134 -40.79 -53.05 -19.10
CA GLU A 134 -40.94 -52.87 -20.54
C GLU A 134 -41.98 -51.78 -20.89
N SER A 135 -41.75 -51.07 -22.00
CA SER A 135 -42.65 -50.01 -22.49
C SER A 135 -44.00 -50.50 -23.00
N ALA A 136 -44.08 -51.76 -23.41
CA ALA A 136 -45.30 -52.42 -23.86
C ALA A 136 -45.17 -53.94 -23.79
N LEU A 137 -46.30 -54.65 -23.69
CA LEU A 137 -46.33 -56.12 -23.57
C LEU A 137 -45.59 -56.85 -24.71
N TRP A 138 -45.54 -56.24 -25.89
CA TRP A 138 -44.88 -56.76 -27.09
C TRP A 138 -43.39 -56.42 -27.22
N ASP A 139 -42.81 -55.77 -26.21
CA ASP A 139 -41.37 -55.58 -26.07
C ASP A 139 -40.74 -56.68 -25.17
N CYS A 140 -41.57 -57.40 -24.40
CA CYS A 140 -41.19 -58.60 -23.64
C CYS A 140 -40.83 -59.78 -24.56
N ASN A 141 -40.12 -60.78 -24.02
CA ASN A 141 -39.77 -61.98 -24.78
C ASN A 141 -41.00 -62.87 -25.01
N HIS A 142 -41.23 -63.36 -26.24
CA HIS A 142 -42.37 -64.22 -26.56
C HIS A 142 -42.09 -65.15 -27.76
N ASN A 143 -42.90 -66.22 -27.93
CA ASN A 143 -42.74 -67.25 -28.98
C ASN A 143 -42.95 -66.78 -30.45
N GLY A 144 -43.03 -65.47 -30.70
CA GLY A 144 -43.39 -64.89 -32.00
C GLY A 144 -44.89 -64.74 -32.21
N TRP A 145 -45.28 -64.05 -33.28
CA TRP A 145 -46.68 -63.64 -33.52
C TRP A 145 -47.53 -64.75 -34.10
N GLY A 146 -48.59 -65.14 -33.38
CA GLY A 146 -49.55 -66.18 -33.79
C GLY A 146 -49.00 -67.61 -33.71
N ASN A 147 -47.79 -67.80 -33.19
CA ASN A 147 -47.17 -69.09 -32.94
C ASN A 147 -47.50 -69.55 -31.51
N GLN A 148 -48.60 -70.29 -31.37
CA GLN A 148 -49.23 -70.58 -30.08
C GLN A 148 -49.94 -71.93 -30.09
N ASN A 149 -50.05 -72.58 -28.93
CA ASN A 149 -50.71 -73.89 -28.76
C ASN A 149 -51.96 -73.85 -27.85
N CYS A 150 -52.41 -72.65 -27.47
CA CYS A 150 -53.49 -72.43 -26.52
C CYS A 150 -54.88 -72.44 -27.15
N THR A 151 -55.89 -72.44 -26.27
CA THR A 151 -57.30 -72.22 -26.59
C THR A 151 -57.80 -70.97 -25.89
N HIS A 152 -58.96 -70.42 -26.30
CA HIS A 152 -59.60 -69.27 -25.63
C HIS A 152 -60.12 -69.55 -24.20
N GLN A 153 -59.84 -70.74 -23.64
CA GLN A 153 -60.00 -71.05 -22.20
C GLN A 153 -58.73 -70.67 -21.39
N GLN A 154 -57.68 -70.23 -22.09
CA GLN A 154 -56.35 -69.89 -21.58
C GLN A 154 -55.99 -68.44 -21.97
N ASP A 155 -56.97 -67.60 -22.29
CA ASP A 155 -56.72 -66.18 -22.56
C ASP A 155 -56.22 -65.49 -21.27
N ALA A 156 -55.26 -64.57 -21.40
CA ALA A 156 -54.67 -63.84 -20.29
C ALA A 156 -55.65 -62.80 -19.71
N GLY A 157 -55.71 -62.72 -18.38
CA GLY A 157 -56.48 -61.75 -17.63
C GLY A 157 -55.59 -60.83 -16.80
N VAL A 158 -55.98 -59.56 -16.71
CA VAL A 158 -55.31 -58.57 -15.87
C VAL A 158 -56.30 -57.98 -14.87
N THR A 159 -55.82 -57.68 -13.66
CA THR A 159 -56.48 -56.72 -12.76
C THR A 159 -55.43 -55.74 -12.28
N CYS A 160 -55.67 -54.46 -12.56
CA CYS A 160 -54.89 -53.33 -12.11
C CYS A 160 -55.79 -52.39 -11.28
N SER A 161 -55.16 -51.43 -10.59
CA SER A 161 -55.82 -50.27 -10.01
C SER A 161 -55.21 -48.99 -10.60
N ASP A 162 -55.98 -47.89 -10.63
CA ASP A 162 -55.45 -46.56 -10.95
C ASP A 162 -54.82 -45.86 -9.73
N GLY A 163 -54.66 -46.59 -8.62
CA GLY A 163 -53.95 -46.15 -7.41
C GLY A 163 -54.77 -45.26 -6.49
N SER A 164 -56.01 -44.90 -6.83
CA SER A 164 -56.81 -43.92 -6.07
C SER A 164 -57.20 -44.35 -4.65
N GLU A 165 -57.09 -45.65 -4.32
CA GLU A 165 -57.37 -46.19 -2.98
C GLU A 165 -56.10 -46.51 -2.16
N LEU A 166 -54.90 -46.21 -2.69
CA LEU A 166 -53.63 -46.45 -2.03
C LEU A 166 -53.19 -45.25 -1.20
N GLU A 167 -52.94 -45.48 0.09
CA GLU A 167 -52.39 -44.48 1.02
C GLU A 167 -51.27 -45.13 1.85
N LEU A 168 -50.26 -44.35 2.23
CA LEU A 168 -49.16 -44.76 3.10
C LEU A 168 -49.18 -43.87 4.37
N ARG A 169 -48.91 -44.46 5.54
CA ARG A 169 -48.74 -43.71 6.79
C ARG A 169 -47.74 -44.38 7.73
N LEU A 170 -47.24 -43.59 8.69
CA LEU A 170 -46.51 -44.09 9.85
C LEU A 170 -47.36 -43.95 11.11
N VAL A 171 -47.32 -44.94 11.99
CA VAL A 171 -48.16 -45.02 13.19
C VAL A 171 -47.31 -45.30 14.44
N ASN A 172 -47.73 -44.77 15.59
CA ASN A 172 -47.05 -44.91 16.90
C ASN A 172 -45.63 -44.32 17.00
N GLY A 173 -45.16 -43.54 16.02
CA GLY A 173 -43.93 -42.76 16.16
C GLY A 173 -44.10 -41.47 16.97
N VAL A 174 -43.01 -40.70 17.07
CA VAL A 174 -42.95 -39.43 17.81
C VAL A 174 -43.61 -38.28 17.02
N ASN A 175 -43.76 -38.46 15.71
CA ASN A 175 -44.19 -37.44 14.74
C ASN A 175 -44.66 -38.14 13.44
N ARG A 176 -45.08 -37.36 12.42
CA ARG A 176 -45.56 -37.87 11.13
C ARG A 176 -44.53 -38.67 10.31
N CYS A 177 -43.25 -38.58 10.66
CA CYS A 177 -42.10 -39.07 9.91
C CYS A 177 -41.33 -40.18 10.64
N SER A 178 -41.96 -40.80 11.65
CA SER A 178 -41.47 -42.00 12.33
C SER A 178 -42.65 -42.91 12.68
N GLY A 179 -42.42 -44.23 12.78
CA GLY A 179 -43.46 -45.18 13.21
C GLY A 179 -43.48 -46.50 12.44
N ARG A 180 -44.40 -47.39 12.82
CA ARG A 180 -44.76 -48.61 12.07
C ARG A 180 -45.30 -48.24 10.69
N VAL A 181 -44.88 -48.94 9.66
CA VAL A 181 -45.33 -48.73 8.27
C VAL A 181 -46.71 -49.36 8.08
N GLU A 182 -47.67 -48.56 7.63
CA GLU A 182 -49.00 -49.03 7.27
C GLU A 182 -49.41 -48.53 5.88
N VAL A 183 -49.96 -49.44 5.09
CA VAL A 183 -50.47 -49.21 3.74
C VAL A 183 -51.98 -49.43 3.72
N LYS A 184 -52.70 -48.64 2.96
CA LYS A 184 -54.13 -48.82 2.68
C LYS A 184 -54.29 -49.45 1.31
N PHE A 185 -55.12 -50.49 1.22
CA PHE A 185 -55.47 -51.16 -0.03
C PHE A 185 -56.92 -51.63 0.04
N GLN A 186 -57.68 -51.46 -1.06
CA GLN A 186 -59.12 -51.78 -1.11
C GLN A 186 -59.92 -51.17 0.06
N GLY A 187 -59.61 -49.90 0.38
CA GLY A 187 -60.17 -49.16 1.52
C GLY A 187 -59.70 -49.61 2.92
N GLN A 188 -58.93 -50.69 3.07
CA GLN A 188 -58.52 -51.26 4.36
C GLN A 188 -57.02 -51.00 4.66
N TRP A 189 -56.72 -50.53 5.86
CA TRP A 189 -55.35 -50.41 6.36
C TRP A 189 -54.80 -51.78 6.79
N GLY A 190 -53.51 -51.99 6.53
CA GLY A 190 -52.71 -53.14 6.96
C GLY A 190 -51.23 -52.78 7.03
N THR A 191 -50.43 -53.67 7.61
CA THR A 191 -48.99 -53.43 7.89
C THR A 191 -48.07 -53.99 6.80
N VAL A 192 -46.77 -53.76 6.96
CA VAL A 192 -45.69 -54.29 6.11
C VAL A 192 -44.75 -55.12 7.00
N CYS A 193 -44.28 -56.27 6.52
CA CYS A 193 -43.36 -57.12 7.27
C CYS A 193 -41.90 -56.61 7.24
N ASP A 194 -41.08 -57.04 8.20
CA ASP A 194 -39.64 -56.81 8.26
C ASP A 194 -38.79 -57.89 7.56
N ASP A 195 -39.39 -59.01 7.14
CA ASP A 195 -38.74 -60.04 6.31
C ASP A 195 -38.17 -59.40 5.02
N GLN A 196 -36.85 -59.53 4.85
CA GLN A 196 -36.05 -58.94 3.76
C GLN A 196 -36.17 -57.41 3.58
N PHE A 197 -36.60 -56.66 4.60
CA PHE A 197 -36.66 -55.20 4.53
C PHE A 197 -35.29 -54.54 4.77
N TYR A 198 -34.91 -53.55 3.95
CA TYR A 198 -33.61 -52.86 4.01
C TYR A 198 -33.75 -51.31 4.06
N MET A 199 -32.61 -50.61 4.07
CA MET A 199 -32.55 -49.14 4.08
C MET A 199 -33.04 -48.50 2.76
N ASP A 200 -33.02 -49.23 1.65
CA ASP A 200 -33.54 -48.75 0.37
C ASP A 200 -35.08 -48.74 0.38
N ASP A 201 -35.73 -49.76 0.94
CA ASP A 201 -37.18 -49.79 1.18
C ASP A 201 -37.61 -48.70 2.17
N ALA A 202 -36.83 -48.53 3.24
CA ALA A 202 -37.02 -47.42 4.19
C ALA A 202 -36.93 -46.05 3.48
N SER A 203 -36.00 -45.91 2.53
CA SER A 203 -35.81 -44.67 1.77
C SER A 203 -37.00 -44.39 0.85
N VAL A 204 -37.58 -45.40 0.20
CA VAL A 204 -38.83 -45.25 -0.57
C VAL A 204 -39.98 -44.80 0.33
N VAL A 205 -40.18 -45.40 1.50
CA VAL A 205 -41.20 -44.99 2.48
C VAL A 205 -41.03 -43.50 2.88
N CYS A 206 -39.80 -43.10 3.21
CA CYS A 206 -39.51 -41.74 3.67
C CYS A 206 -39.61 -40.68 2.55
N ASN A 207 -39.19 -41.02 1.33
CA ASN A 207 -39.35 -40.20 0.14
C ASN A 207 -40.84 -40.03 -0.22
N GLN A 208 -41.62 -41.12 -0.24
CA GLN A 208 -43.05 -41.11 -0.57
C GLN A 208 -43.88 -40.25 0.40
N LEU A 209 -43.49 -40.19 1.68
CA LEU A 209 -44.15 -39.37 2.71
C LEU A 209 -43.70 -37.90 2.73
N GLY A 210 -42.72 -37.52 1.90
CA GLY A 210 -42.10 -36.20 1.94
C GLY A 210 -41.50 -35.90 3.31
N CYS A 211 -40.71 -36.85 3.84
CA CYS A 211 -40.08 -36.78 5.17
C CYS A 211 -38.54 -36.72 5.12
N GLY A 212 -37.97 -36.49 3.93
CA GLY A 212 -36.54 -36.63 3.63
C GLY A 212 -36.12 -38.10 3.48
N GLY A 213 -34.80 -38.37 3.52
CA GLY A 213 -34.28 -39.74 3.46
C GLY A 213 -34.52 -40.55 4.75
N ALA A 214 -34.30 -41.85 4.69
CA ALA A 214 -34.32 -42.73 5.86
C ALA A 214 -33.07 -42.55 6.74
N ILE A 215 -33.25 -42.64 8.06
CA ILE A 215 -32.18 -42.62 9.07
C ILE A 215 -31.99 -44.01 9.69
N SER A 216 -33.09 -44.74 9.87
CA SER A 216 -33.08 -46.17 10.22
C SER A 216 -34.44 -46.81 9.95
N PHE A 217 -34.45 -48.13 9.81
CA PHE A 217 -35.63 -48.97 10.02
C PHE A 217 -35.45 -49.83 11.26
N SER A 218 -36.53 -50.44 11.72
CA SER A 218 -36.56 -51.37 12.84
C SER A 218 -37.67 -52.38 12.64
N GLY A 219 -37.29 -53.65 12.62
CA GLY A 219 -38.20 -54.77 12.68
C GLY A 219 -38.75 -55.05 14.08
N SER A 220 -39.23 -56.27 14.28
CA SER A 220 -39.73 -56.82 15.55
C SER A 220 -40.77 -55.93 16.24
N ALA A 221 -41.61 -55.24 15.46
CA ALA A 221 -42.69 -54.37 15.92
C ALA A 221 -42.25 -53.33 16.97
N LYS A 222 -41.07 -52.68 16.79
CA LYS A 222 -40.53 -51.65 17.72
C LYS A 222 -41.52 -50.53 18.06
N PHE A 223 -42.39 -50.15 17.14
CA PHE A 223 -43.45 -49.14 17.34
C PHE A 223 -44.80 -49.76 17.79
N GLY A 224 -44.73 -50.95 18.40
CA GLY A 224 -45.88 -51.78 18.74
C GLY A 224 -46.42 -52.56 17.54
N ALA A 225 -46.93 -53.76 17.80
CA ALA A 225 -47.63 -54.59 16.83
C ALA A 225 -48.88 -53.88 16.29
N GLY A 226 -49.15 -54.06 15.00
CA GLY A 226 -50.38 -53.66 14.33
C GLY A 226 -51.51 -54.66 14.54
N SER A 227 -52.57 -54.51 13.74
CA SER A 227 -53.74 -55.38 13.79
C SER A 227 -54.54 -55.35 12.50
N GLY A 228 -54.81 -56.51 11.91
CA GLY A 228 -55.72 -56.67 10.78
C GLY A 228 -55.13 -57.59 9.71
N ARG A 229 -54.68 -56.99 8.61
CA ARG A 229 -53.94 -57.65 7.52
C ARG A 229 -52.50 -57.16 7.53
N ILE A 230 -51.57 -58.01 7.10
CA ILE A 230 -50.27 -57.59 6.58
C ILE A 230 -50.44 -57.56 5.05
N TRP A 231 -50.08 -56.45 4.40
CA TRP A 231 -50.33 -56.25 2.97
C TRP A 231 -49.12 -56.55 2.08
N LEU A 232 -47.90 -56.35 2.58
CA LEU A 232 -46.66 -56.47 1.82
C LEU A 232 -45.61 -57.26 2.63
N ASP A 233 -44.83 -58.08 1.91
CA ASP A 233 -43.88 -59.07 2.42
C ASP A 233 -42.81 -59.36 1.33
N ASP A 234 -41.59 -59.72 1.74
CA ASP A 234 -40.33 -59.67 0.94
C ASP A 234 -40.21 -58.38 0.11
N MET A 235 -39.97 -57.23 0.74
CA MET A 235 -39.74 -55.98 -0.01
C MET A 235 -38.39 -55.99 -0.74
N SER A 236 -38.35 -55.42 -1.95
CA SER A 236 -37.12 -55.27 -2.73
C SER A 236 -37.15 -53.98 -3.57
N CYS A 237 -36.83 -52.85 -2.93
CA CYS A 237 -36.64 -51.54 -3.54
C CYS A 237 -35.17 -51.26 -3.93
N HIS A 238 -34.97 -50.35 -4.89
CA HIS A 238 -33.67 -49.76 -5.25
C HIS A 238 -33.45 -48.37 -4.60
N GLY A 239 -34.39 -47.90 -3.79
CA GLY A 239 -34.31 -46.65 -3.04
C GLY A 239 -34.75 -45.40 -3.82
N ASN A 240 -35.17 -45.56 -5.09
CA ASN A 240 -35.55 -44.46 -5.98
C ASN A 240 -36.99 -44.56 -6.53
N GLU A 241 -37.72 -45.61 -6.15
CA GLU A 241 -39.11 -45.82 -6.50
C GLU A 241 -40.01 -44.71 -5.93
N SER A 242 -41.07 -44.37 -6.68
CA SER A 242 -42.00 -43.30 -6.30
C SER A 242 -43.00 -43.69 -5.21
N ALA A 243 -43.16 -44.99 -4.95
CA ALA A 243 -43.97 -45.53 -3.87
C ALA A 243 -43.55 -46.97 -3.52
N LEU A 244 -43.76 -47.38 -2.26
CA LEU A 244 -43.37 -48.69 -1.74
C LEU A 244 -43.95 -49.87 -2.53
N TRP A 245 -45.18 -49.72 -3.02
CA TRP A 245 -45.91 -50.72 -3.82
C TRP A 245 -45.52 -50.76 -5.30
N TYR A 246 -44.42 -50.11 -5.70
CA TYR A 246 -43.78 -50.29 -7.00
C TYR A 246 -42.43 -51.03 -6.91
N CYS A 247 -41.99 -51.36 -5.70
CA CYS A 247 -40.84 -52.25 -5.47
C CYS A 247 -41.26 -53.72 -5.65
N GLY A 248 -40.29 -54.64 -5.74
CA GLY A 248 -40.60 -56.07 -5.70
C GLY A 248 -41.27 -56.46 -4.37
N HIS A 249 -42.33 -57.28 -4.43
CA HIS A 249 -43.00 -57.85 -3.24
C HIS A 249 -43.81 -59.11 -3.61
N ARG A 250 -44.16 -59.95 -2.63
CA ARG A 250 -44.91 -61.22 -2.81
C ARG A 250 -46.37 -61.12 -3.32
N GLY A 251 -46.82 -59.95 -3.77
CA GLY A 251 -48.21 -59.66 -4.08
C GLY A 251 -49.05 -59.29 -2.84
N TRP A 252 -50.20 -58.66 -3.07
CA TRP A 252 -51.01 -58.03 -2.03
C TRP A 252 -51.66 -59.05 -1.06
N GLY A 253 -51.28 -58.95 0.23
CA GLY A 253 -51.84 -59.79 1.29
C GLY A 253 -51.32 -61.23 1.30
N SER A 254 -50.21 -61.49 0.59
CA SER A 254 -49.51 -62.77 0.56
C SER A 254 -48.29 -62.66 1.48
N HIS A 255 -48.36 -63.26 2.68
CA HIS A 255 -47.29 -63.14 3.67
C HIS A 255 -47.10 -64.41 4.53
N ASN A 256 -45.89 -64.63 5.07
CA ASN A 256 -45.69 -65.61 6.17
C ASN A 256 -45.69 -65.00 7.59
N CYS A 257 -45.60 -63.67 7.69
CA CYS A 257 -45.37 -62.97 8.95
C CYS A 257 -46.61 -62.88 9.87
N ALA A 258 -46.38 -62.59 11.14
CA ALA A 258 -47.34 -62.14 12.13
C ALA A 258 -47.05 -60.68 12.55
N HIS A 259 -47.98 -60.00 13.23
CA HIS A 259 -47.79 -58.61 13.68
C HIS A 259 -46.66 -58.38 14.71
N GLY A 260 -45.92 -59.43 15.11
CA GLY A 260 -44.65 -59.29 15.83
C GLY A 260 -43.50 -58.86 14.90
N GLU A 261 -43.64 -59.06 13.60
CA GLU A 261 -42.69 -58.81 12.51
C GLU A 261 -43.11 -57.55 11.69
N ASP A 262 -44.01 -56.71 12.23
CA ASP A 262 -44.38 -55.45 11.56
C ASP A 262 -43.19 -54.46 11.58
N VAL A 263 -42.79 -53.97 10.40
CA VAL A 263 -41.67 -53.03 10.26
C VAL A 263 -42.06 -51.59 10.61
N GLY A 264 -41.10 -50.82 11.13
CA GLY A 264 -41.21 -49.37 11.28
C GLY A 264 -39.96 -48.64 10.83
N VAL A 265 -40.10 -47.36 10.48
CA VAL A 265 -39.02 -46.50 9.98
C VAL A 265 -38.90 -45.19 10.77
N ILE A 266 -37.72 -44.58 10.67
CA ILE A 266 -37.43 -43.23 11.13
C ILE A 266 -36.81 -42.47 9.96
N CYS A 267 -37.52 -41.46 9.47
CA CYS A 267 -37.06 -40.57 8.41
C CYS A 267 -36.33 -39.34 8.99
N LEU A 268 -35.68 -38.55 8.12
CA LEU A 268 -34.94 -37.34 8.50
C LEU A 268 -35.78 -36.35 9.33
N GLU A 269 -36.95 -35.94 8.83
CA GLU A 269 -37.88 -35.08 9.60
C GLU A 269 -38.47 -35.76 10.84
N GLY A 270 -38.28 -37.08 10.97
CA GLY A 270 -38.75 -37.87 12.09
C GLY A 270 -37.77 -38.03 13.24
N ALA A 271 -36.48 -37.74 13.02
CA ALA A 271 -35.41 -38.04 13.97
C ALA A 271 -34.99 -36.80 14.80
N ASP A 272 -35.04 -36.92 16.12
CA ASP A 272 -34.46 -35.94 17.04
C ASP A 272 -32.92 -36.10 17.06
N MET A 273 -32.28 -35.51 16.06
CA MET A 273 -30.83 -35.55 15.83
C MET A 273 -30.16 -34.21 16.13
N GLY A 274 -28.88 -34.28 16.50
CA GLY A 274 -28.08 -33.11 16.85
C GLY A 274 -26.60 -33.44 16.90
N LEU A 275 -25.77 -32.40 16.84
CA LEU A 275 -24.32 -32.49 16.88
C LEU A 275 -23.80 -31.38 17.82
N ARG A 276 -22.85 -31.70 18.69
CA ARG A 276 -22.14 -30.72 19.52
C ARG A 276 -20.68 -31.12 19.71
N LEU A 277 -19.88 -30.15 20.12
CA LEU A 277 -18.55 -30.39 20.67
C LEU A 277 -18.61 -30.23 22.19
N ALA A 278 -18.02 -31.17 22.90
CA ALA A 278 -17.91 -31.17 24.35
C ALA A 278 -16.46 -30.91 24.81
N ASP A 279 -16.33 -30.39 26.03
CA ASP A 279 -15.07 -30.15 26.76
C ASP A 279 -14.01 -29.31 26.00
N GLY A 280 -14.45 -28.42 25.11
CA GLY A 280 -13.58 -27.56 24.33
C GLY A 280 -14.22 -26.21 23.94
N GLY A 281 -13.76 -25.64 22.82
CA GLY A 281 -14.26 -24.37 22.27
C GLY A 281 -15.38 -24.56 21.25
N ARG A 282 -15.92 -23.43 20.73
CA ARG A 282 -17.02 -23.43 19.74
C ARG A 282 -16.75 -24.32 18.51
N CYS A 283 -15.49 -24.45 18.11
CA CYS A 283 -15.04 -25.18 16.93
C CYS A 283 -14.02 -26.30 17.24
N SER A 284 -13.83 -26.72 18.50
CA SER A 284 -12.89 -27.81 18.85
C SER A 284 -13.32 -28.54 20.12
N GLY A 285 -13.27 -29.87 20.14
CA GLY A 285 -13.66 -30.69 21.30
C GLY A 285 -13.94 -32.16 20.93
N ARG A 286 -14.44 -32.94 21.91
CA ARG A 286 -14.99 -34.30 21.67
C ARG A 286 -16.27 -34.20 20.86
N VAL A 287 -16.45 -35.07 19.88
CA VAL A 287 -17.66 -35.14 19.05
C VAL A 287 -18.75 -35.90 19.79
N GLU A 288 -19.89 -35.24 20.00
CA GLU A 288 -21.09 -35.87 20.55
C GLU A 288 -22.27 -35.66 19.62
N VAL A 289 -22.98 -36.76 19.35
CA VAL A 289 -24.21 -36.78 18.56
C VAL A 289 -25.43 -37.01 19.46
N LYS A 290 -26.57 -36.53 19.01
CA LYS A 290 -27.87 -36.78 19.64
C LYS A 290 -28.69 -37.71 18.74
N PHE A 291 -29.36 -38.69 19.33
CA PHE A 291 -30.28 -39.60 18.63
C PHE A 291 -31.48 -39.96 19.51
N GLN A 292 -32.70 -39.82 18.98
CA GLN A 292 -33.98 -40.08 19.66
C GLN A 292 -34.14 -39.42 21.06
N GLY A 293 -33.45 -38.31 21.31
CA GLY A 293 -33.49 -37.58 22.59
C GLY A 293 -32.22 -37.71 23.44
N GLU A 294 -31.47 -38.81 23.32
CA GLU A 294 -30.25 -39.05 24.08
C GLU A 294 -29.01 -38.47 23.39
N TRP A 295 -28.01 -38.05 24.18
CA TRP A 295 -26.68 -37.68 23.69
C TRP A 295 -25.68 -38.82 23.95
N GLY A 296 -24.74 -39.00 23.03
CA GLY A 296 -23.68 -39.98 23.15
C GLY A 296 -22.49 -39.63 22.27
N THR A 297 -21.39 -40.36 22.46
CA THR A 297 -20.12 -40.09 21.79
C THR A 297 -20.01 -40.84 20.45
N VAL A 298 -18.97 -40.50 19.69
CA VAL A 298 -18.60 -41.16 18.42
C VAL A 298 -17.25 -41.84 18.62
N CYS A 299 -17.08 -43.07 18.15
CA CYS A 299 -15.81 -43.80 18.26
C CYS A 299 -14.79 -43.38 17.19
N ASP A 300 -13.50 -43.40 17.52
CA ASP A 300 -12.38 -43.06 16.62
C ASP A 300 -11.97 -44.18 15.64
N ASN A 301 -12.66 -45.32 15.67
CA ASN A 301 -12.61 -46.35 14.64
C ASN A 301 -12.85 -45.75 13.25
N SER A 302 -11.83 -45.84 12.38
CA SER A 302 -11.79 -45.29 11.02
C SER A 302 -11.80 -43.75 10.89
N TRP A 303 -11.83 -43.00 11.99
CA TRP A 303 -12.03 -41.55 12.01
C TRP A 303 -10.88 -40.77 11.34
N ASP A 304 -11.19 -40.09 10.22
CA ASP A 304 -10.22 -39.34 9.41
C ASP A 304 -10.62 -37.88 9.12
N SER A 305 -9.80 -37.19 8.32
CA SER A 305 -10.00 -35.77 7.97
C SER A 305 -11.30 -35.49 7.18
N SER A 306 -11.85 -36.50 6.52
CA SER A 306 -13.11 -36.46 5.78
C SER A 306 -14.30 -36.43 6.74
N ASP A 307 -14.25 -37.23 7.81
CA ASP A 307 -15.25 -37.21 8.89
C ASP A 307 -15.21 -35.89 9.64
N ALA A 308 -14.00 -35.46 10.02
CA ALA A 308 -13.78 -34.15 10.63
C ALA A 308 -14.29 -33.00 9.74
N SER A 309 -14.08 -33.06 8.42
CA SER A 309 -14.62 -32.08 7.46
C SER A 309 -16.14 -31.98 7.52
N VAL A 310 -16.86 -33.11 7.59
CA VAL A 310 -18.33 -33.12 7.69
C VAL A 310 -18.80 -32.54 9.03
N VAL A 311 -18.17 -32.91 10.15
CA VAL A 311 -18.45 -32.33 11.48
C VAL A 311 -18.24 -30.81 11.48
N CYS A 312 -17.08 -30.35 11.01
CA CYS A 312 -16.72 -28.93 10.98
C CYS A 312 -17.70 -28.12 10.11
N LYS A 313 -18.02 -28.62 8.92
CA LYS A 313 -19.03 -28.06 8.00
C LYS A 313 -20.42 -28.00 8.64
N GLN A 314 -20.86 -29.09 9.31
CA GLN A 314 -22.18 -29.17 9.96
C GLN A 314 -22.32 -28.20 11.14
N LEU A 315 -21.22 -27.91 11.85
CA LEU A 315 -21.15 -26.91 12.93
C LEU A 315 -21.01 -25.45 12.44
N GLY A 316 -20.77 -25.24 11.15
CA GLY A 316 -20.50 -23.91 10.57
C GLY A 316 -19.09 -23.38 10.85
N CYS A 317 -18.12 -24.26 11.14
CA CYS A 317 -16.69 -23.94 11.27
C CYS A 317 -15.97 -24.43 9.99
N PRO A 318 -15.75 -23.58 8.97
CA PRO A 318 -15.51 -24.03 7.58
C PRO A 318 -14.20 -24.79 7.31
N THR A 319 -13.21 -24.79 8.19
CA THR A 319 -11.90 -25.44 7.96
C THR A 319 -11.63 -26.51 9.01
N ALA A 320 -11.62 -27.79 8.63
CA ALA A 320 -11.10 -28.85 9.51
C ALA A 320 -9.57 -28.76 9.62
N VAL A 321 -9.06 -28.71 10.84
CA VAL A 321 -7.63 -28.52 11.18
C VAL A 321 -6.97 -29.85 11.57
N THR A 322 -7.65 -30.69 12.34
CA THR A 322 -7.20 -32.06 12.65
C THR A 322 -8.36 -33.03 12.89
N PRO A 323 -8.29 -34.28 12.39
CA PRO A 323 -9.01 -35.40 13.00
C PRO A 323 -8.30 -35.79 14.30
N THR A 324 -8.98 -35.64 15.44
CA THR A 324 -8.36 -35.82 16.76
C THR A 324 -8.60 -37.23 17.30
N GLY A 325 -7.95 -38.22 16.68
CA GLY A 325 -7.85 -39.57 17.27
C GLY A 325 -6.93 -39.55 18.50
N ARG A 326 -7.46 -39.96 19.66
CA ARG A 326 -6.83 -40.08 21.01
C ARG A 326 -6.08 -38.89 21.63
N ALA A 327 -5.59 -37.91 20.87
CA ALA A 327 -4.53 -37.01 21.37
C ALA A 327 -4.98 -35.90 22.32
N ASN A 328 -6.25 -35.46 22.27
CA ASN A 328 -6.72 -34.29 23.05
C ASN A 328 -8.25 -34.24 23.29
N ALA A 329 -9.01 -35.28 22.90
CA ALA A 329 -10.38 -35.42 23.38
C ALA A 329 -10.35 -35.94 24.82
N SER A 330 -11.12 -35.34 25.72
CA SER A 330 -11.38 -35.95 27.04
C SER A 330 -12.26 -37.19 26.86
N GLU A 331 -12.03 -38.21 27.69
CA GLU A 331 -12.90 -39.39 27.76
C GLU A 331 -14.33 -38.95 28.10
N GLY A 332 -15.31 -39.38 27.31
CA GLY A 332 -16.72 -39.10 27.54
C GLY A 332 -17.35 -40.01 28.59
N SER A 333 -18.69 -39.96 28.66
CA SER A 333 -19.46 -40.89 29.50
C SER A 333 -20.88 -41.05 28.96
N GLY A 334 -21.39 -42.28 28.95
CA GLY A 334 -22.76 -42.62 28.54
C GLY A 334 -22.77 -43.70 27.47
N ASN A 335 -23.59 -43.49 26.44
CA ASN A 335 -23.68 -44.39 25.28
C ASN A 335 -22.72 -43.91 24.18
N ILE A 336 -22.03 -44.82 23.50
CA ILE A 336 -21.34 -44.51 22.22
C ILE A 336 -22.34 -44.81 21.10
N LEU A 337 -22.72 -43.79 20.34
CA LEU A 337 -23.86 -43.87 19.41
C LEU A 337 -23.47 -44.18 17.96
N LEU A 338 -22.24 -43.87 17.56
CA LEU A 338 -21.70 -44.15 16.23
C LEU A 338 -20.31 -44.80 16.32
N ASP A 339 -20.09 -45.84 15.50
CA ASP A 339 -18.83 -46.57 15.33
C ASP A 339 -18.55 -46.74 13.83
N SER A 340 -17.26 -46.79 13.47
CA SER A 340 -16.78 -47.08 12.12
C SER A 340 -17.31 -46.09 11.07
N VAL A 341 -17.30 -44.80 11.40
CA VAL A 341 -17.74 -43.72 10.51
C VAL A 341 -16.74 -43.56 9.35
N ALA A 342 -17.25 -43.39 8.14
CA ALA A 342 -16.48 -43.14 6.93
C ALA A 342 -17.24 -42.21 5.97
N CYS A 343 -16.87 -40.93 6.00
CA CYS A 343 -17.33 -39.87 5.12
C CYS A 343 -16.45 -39.70 3.86
N ASN A 344 -17.00 -39.11 2.81
CA ASN A 344 -16.26 -38.64 1.62
C ASN A 344 -15.90 -37.14 1.73
N GLY A 345 -16.22 -36.48 2.85
CA GLY A 345 -15.97 -35.06 3.12
C GLY A 345 -16.97 -34.09 2.47
N HIS A 346 -17.96 -34.61 1.74
CA HIS A 346 -18.92 -33.84 0.94
C HIS A 346 -20.34 -33.86 1.52
N GLU A 347 -20.62 -34.78 2.44
CA GLU A 347 -21.89 -35.01 3.10
C GLU A 347 -22.37 -33.76 3.87
N SER A 348 -23.68 -33.66 4.09
CA SER A 348 -24.31 -32.52 4.79
C SER A 348 -24.37 -32.68 6.31
N ALA A 349 -24.26 -33.92 6.80
CA ALA A 349 -24.22 -34.24 8.22
C ALA A 349 -23.54 -35.60 8.46
N LEU A 350 -23.01 -35.82 9.66
CA LEU A 350 -22.20 -36.99 10.02
C LEU A 350 -22.95 -38.33 9.85
N TRP A 351 -24.25 -38.34 10.15
CA TRP A 351 -25.16 -39.49 10.04
C TRP A 351 -25.64 -39.79 8.61
N TYR A 352 -25.05 -39.18 7.59
CA TYR A 352 -25.17 -39.62 6.19
C TYR A 352 -23.91 -40.31 5.67
N CYS A 353 -22.82 -40.27 6.45
CA CYS A 353 -21.63 -41.05 6.16
C CYS A 353 -21.89 -42.53 6.46
N LYS A 354 -21.08 -43.43 5.89
CA LYS A 354 -21.22 -44.85 6.18
C LYS A 354 -20.80 -45.11 7.63
N HIS A 355 -21.65 -45.74 8.43
CA HIS A 355 -21.37 -46.08 9.84
C HIS A 355 -22.07 -47.39 10.25
N GLN A 356 -21.76 -47.93 11.43
CA GLN A 356 -22.50 -49.06 12.01
C GLN A 356 -23.91 -48.64 12.49
N GLU A 357 -24.79 -49.60 12.77
CA GLU A 357 -26.11 -49.29 13.36
C GLU A 357 -25.98 -48.50 14.67
N TRP A 358 -26.87 -47.53 14.88
CA TRP A 358 -26.89 -46.67 16.06
C TRP A 358 -26.79 -47.46 17.38
N GLY A 359 -25.74 -47.21 18.15
CA GLY A 359 -25.47 -47.88 19.43
C GLY A 359 -24.86 -49.29 19.33
N LYS A 360 -24.58 -49.83 18.14
CA LYS A 360 -23.71 -51.01 17.99
C LYS A 360 -22.26 -50.54 17.86
N HIS A 361 -21.48 -50.76 18.91
CA HIS A 361 -20.05 -50.46 18.95
C HIS A 361 -19.27 -51.54 19.71
N PHE A 362 -17.95 -51.59 19.49
CA PHE A 362 -17.02 -52.36 20.34
C PHE A 362 -16.07 -51.47 21.15
N CYS A 363 -16.18 -50.16 21.01
CA CYS A 363 -15.26 -49.18 21.60
C CYS A 363 -15.50 -48.86 23.08
N HIS A 364 -14.50 -48.25 23.71
CA HIS A 364 -14.57 -47.63 25.05
C HIS A 364 -14.36 -46.10 24.98
N HIS A 365 -14.66 -45.35 26.05
CA HIS A 365 -14.57 -43.87 26.05
C HIS A 365 -13.15 -43.28 25.90
N ASN A 366 -12.10 -44.10 26.03
CA ASN A 366 -10.72 -43.73 25.65
C ASN A 366 -10.46 -43.84 24.13
N GLU A 367 -11.51 -44.12 23.36
CA GLU A 367 -11.58 -44.20 21.90
C GLU A 367 -12.68 -43.25 21.39
N ASP A 368 -13.09 -42.26 22.19
CA ASP A 368 -14.02 -41.20 21.76
C ASP A 368 -13.32 -40.22 20.80
N ALA A 369 -13.93 -39.99 19.64
CA ALA A 369 -13.42 -39.14 18.58
C ALA A 369 -13.53 -37.64 18.90
N GLY A 370 -12.51 -36.88 18.51
CA GLY A 370 -12.52 -35.42 18.56
C GLY A 370 -12.29 -34.75 17.20
N VAL A 371 -12.57 -33.45 17.14
CA VAL A 371 -12.19 -32.58 16.01
C VAL A 371 -11.61 -31.28 16.51
N THR A 372 -10.76 -30.68 15.68
CA THR A 372 -10.46 -29.25 15.74
C THR A 372 -10.77 -28.65 14.39
N CYS A 373 -11.59 -27.60 14.40
CA CYS A 373 -11.95 -26.78 13.27
C CYS A 373 -11.49 -25.34 13.54
N SER A 374 -11.25 -24.60 12.47
CA SER A 374 -10.97 -23.17 12.41
C SER A 374 -12.02 -22.50 11.52
N ASP A 375 -12.27 -21.21 11.74
CA ASP A 375 -13.04 -20.36 10.82
C ASP A 375 -12.13 -19.57 9.84
N GLY A 376 -10.82 -19.82 9.89
CA GLY A 376 -9.78 -19.15 9.12
C GLY A 376 -9.21 -17.89 9.77
N SER A 377 -9.83 -17.35 10.83
CA SER A 377 -9.35 -16.12 11.50
C SER A 377 -8.13 -16.35 12.40
N ASP A 378 -7.91 -17.58 12.84
CA ASP A 378 -6.88 -18.03 13.79
C ASP A 378 -5.75 -18.84 13.10
N LEU A 379 -5.59 -18.69 11.78
CA LEU A 379 -4.55 -19.31 10.95
C LEU A 379 -3.63 -18.25 10.30
N HIS A 380 -2.46 -18.01 10.87
CA HIS A 380 -1.46 -17.08 10.35
C HIS A 380 -0.19 -17.79 9.84
N LEU A 381 0.46 -17.23 8.83
CA LEU A 381 1.66 -17.77 8.19
C LEU A 381 2.63 -16.63 7.87
N ARG A 382 3.91 -16.83 8.16
CA ARG A 382 4.98 -15.86 7.87
C ARG A 382 6.28 -16.55 7.45
N LEU A 383 7.17 -15.78 6.82
CA LEU A 383 8.56 -16.17 6.62
C LEU A 383 9.45 -15.40 7.60
N THR A 384 10.39 -16.09 8.25
CA THR A 384 11.31 -15.47 9.22
C THR A 384 12.77 -15.79 8.93
N GLY A 385 13.65 -14.80 9.15
CA GLY A 385 15.11 -14.97 9.08
C GLY A 385 15.74 -15.05 7.69
N GLY A 386 15.08 -14.62 6.61
CA GLY A 386 15.60 -14.66 5.23
C GLY A 386 15.72 -13.30 4.54
N GLY A 387 16.19 -12.27 5.24
CA GLY A 387 16.55 -10.96 4.65
C GLY A 387 15.41 -10.12 4.08
N SER A 388 14.16 -10.62 4.06
CA SER A 388 12.97 -9.92 3.54
C SER A 388 11.69 -10.63 4.02
N ARG A 389 10.51 -10.02 3.81
CA ARG A 389 9.22 -10.71 4.02
C ARG A 389 8.92 -11.86 3.04
N CYS A 390 9.71 -12.00 1.97
CA CYS A 390 9.51 -12.93 0.86
C CYS A 390 10.59 -14.03 0.75
N ALA A 391 11.41 -14.20 1.78
CA ALA A 391 12.29 -15.36 1.94
C ALA A 391 12.55 -15.66 3.42
N GLY A 392 12.84 -16.92 3.75
CA GLY A 392 13.12 -17.36 5.11
C GLY A 392 12.48 -18.69 5.46
N ARG A 393 12.56 -19.04 6.76
CA ARG A 393 11.93 -20.22 7.35
C ARG A 393 10.41 -20.07 7.32
N VAL A 394 9.68 -21.14 7.00
CA VAL A 394 8.22 -21.15 7.07
C VAL A 394 7.77 -21.36 8.51
N GLU A 395 7.12 -20.34 9.07
CA GLU A 395 6.56 -20.34 10.42
C GLU A 395 5.04 -20.15 10.34
N VAL A 396 4.31 -20.92 11.14
CA VAL A 396 2.85 -20.95 11.18
C VAL A 396 2.37 -20.74 12.60
N GLU A 397 1.27 -19.99 12.74
CA GLU A 397 0.61 -19.73 14.01
C GLU A 397 -0.85 -20.17 13.90
N ILE A 398 -1.23 -21.17 14.71
CA ILE A 398 -2.56 -21.76 14.75
C ILE A 398 -3.08 -21.61 16.18
N GLN A 399 -4.22 -20.95 16.38
CA GLN A 399 -4.79 -20.70 17.72
C GLN A 399 -3.82 -20.05 18.71
N LYS A 400 -2.95 -19.15 18.21
CA LYS A 400 -1.86 -18.47 18.95
C LYS A 400 -0.72 -19.39 19.43
N LEU A 401 -0.66 -20.63 18.93
CA LEU A 401 0.51 -21.49 19.04
C LEU A 401 1.36 -21.34 17.79
N ALA A 402 2.53 -20.72 17.92
CA ALA A 402 3.54 -20.68 16.86
C ALA A 402 4.29 -22.01 16.77
N GLY A 403 4.60 -22.43 15.54
CA GLY A 403 5.33 -23.65 15.24
C GLY A 403 5.92 -23.65 13.83
N ASN A 404 6.73 -24.66 13.55
CA ASN A 404 7.54 -24.71 12.33
C ASN A 404 7.02 -25.74 11.33
N VAL A 405 7.17 -25.46 10.04
CA VAL A 405 6.89 -26.46 9.00
C VAL A 405 8.10 -27.38 8.83
N CYS A 406 7.85 -28.68 8.86
CA CYS A 406 8.87 -29.72 8.75
C CYS A 406 9.44 -29.80 7.32
N SER A 407 10.75 -30.09 7.15
CA SER A 407 11.33 -30.31 5.81
C SER A 407 10.81 -31.59 5.13
N ARG A 408 10.27 -32.53 5.90
CA ARG A 408 9.77 -33.83 5.43
C ARG A 408 8.52 -33.66 4.57
N GLY A 409 8.62 -34.08 3.30
CA GLY A 409 7.54 -33.94 2.32
C GLY A 409 7.47 -32.57 1.64
N TRP A 410 8.31 -31.62 2.05
CA TRP A 410 8.32 -30.27 1.51
C TRP A 410 8.96 -30.22 0.12
N THR A 411 8.25 -29.67 -0.87
CA THR A 411 8.76 -29.51 -2.25
C THR A 411 8.52 -28.10 -2.80
N MET A 412 8.94 -27.85 -4.03
CA MET A 412 8.66 -26.60 -4.75
C MET A 412 7.16 -26.32 -4.92
N LYS A 413 6.26 -27.33 -4.82
CA LYS A 413 4.81 -27.11 -4.87
C LYS A 413 4.30 -26.38 -3.62
N GLU A 414 4.63 -26.91 -2.45
CA GLU A 414 4.29 -26.36 -1.15
C GLU A 414 4.88 -24.95 -1.00
N ALA A 415 6.13 -24.78 -1.46
CA ALA A 415 6.80 -23.48 -1.50
C ALA A 415 6.10 -22.47 -2.41
N ASP A 416 5.66 -22.87 -3.61
CA ASP A 416 4.99 -21.97 -4.56
C ASP A 416 3.61 -21.50 -4.05
N ILE A 417 2.87 -22.40 -3.38
CA ILE A 417 1.61 -22.05 -2.71
C ILE A 417 1.85 -21.00 -1.62
N VAL A 418 2.89 -21.14 -0.80
CA VAL A 418 3.25 -20.12 0.21
C VAL A 418 3.66 -18.80 -0.42
N CYS A 419 4.50 -18.81 -1.47
CA CYS A 419 4.89 -17.58 -2.16
C CYS A 419 3.67 -16.84 -2.74
N ARG A 420 2.71 -17.56 -3.33
CA ARG A 420 1.45 -16.98 -3.83
C ARG A 420 0.55 -16.48 -2.70
N GLN A 421 0.39 -17.25 -1.62
CA GLN A 421 -0.42 -16.87 -0.45
C GLN A 421 0.09 -15.59 0.23
N LEU A 422 1.40 -15.36 0.24
CA LEU A 422 2.01 -14.14 0.81
C LEU A 422 2.05 -12.94 -0.16
N GLY A 423 1.65 -13.13 -1.43
CA GLY A 423 1.79 -12.10 -2.48
C GLY A 423 3.24 -11.90 -2.96
N CYS A 424 4.12 -12.87 -2.73
CA CYS A 424 5.54 -12.83 -3.08
C CYS A 424 5.87 -13.44 -4.46
N GLY A 425 4.85 -13.64 -5.30
CA GLY A 425 4.94 -14.28 -6.61
C GLY A 425 5.10 -15.80 -6.50
N PHE A 426 6.03 -16.38 -7.26
CA PHE A 426 6.30 -17.82 -7.33
C PHE A 426 7.53 -18.23 -6.50
N ALA A 427 7.69 -19.52 -6.21
CA ALA A 427 8.88 -20.03 -5.52
C ALA A 427 10.07 -20.18 -6.49
N VAL A 428 11.24 -19.65 -6.08
CA VAL A 428 12.50 -19.76 -6.84
C VAL A 428 13.37 -20.90 -6.31
N GLN A 429 13.39 -21.08 -4.99
CA GLN A 429 14.28 -22.01 -4.30
C GLN A 429 13.65 -22.46 -2.98
N THR A 430 14.01 -23.67 -2.52
CA THR A 430 13.66 -24.15 -1.17
C THR A 430 14.79 -25.00 -0.59
N SER A 431 14.95 -24.98 0.73
CA SER A 431 16.02 -25.65 1.47
C SER A 431 15.52 -26.17 2.83
N ALA A 432 16.31 -27.04 3.45
CA ALA A 432 16.08 -27.52 4.81
C ALA A 432 17.12 -26.91 5.76
N VAL A 433 16.68 -26.46 6.94
CA VAL A 433 17.53 -25.81 7.94
C VAL A 433 17.58 -26.64 9.22
N LEU A 434 18.77 -27.18 9.50
CA LEU A 434 19.10 -27.95 10.71
C LEU A 434 19.02 -27.08 11.98
N TYR A 435 18.45 -27.65 13.05
CA TYR A 435 18.30 -27.02 14.36
C TYR A 435 19.37 -27.46 15.38
N SER A 436 19.80 -26.50 16.21
CA SER A 436 20.45 -26.81 17.49
C SER A 436 19.42 -27.36 18.48
N LYS A 437 19.80 -28.36 19.30
CA LYS A 437 18.94 -29.01 20.31
C LYS A 437 18.61 -28.15 21.54
N THR A 438 18.64 -26.82 21.42
CA THR A 438 18.64 -25.88 22.55
C THR A 438 17.36 -25.05 22.72
N GLU A 439 16.49 -24.98 21.71
CA GLU A 439 15.19 -24.30 21.81
C GLU A 439 14.05 -25.22 21.39
N ALA A 440 13.02 -25.29 22.23
CA ALA A 440 11.97 -26.31 22.14
C ALA A 440 10.67 -25.75 21.57
N THR A 441 10.61 -25.53 20.25
CA THR A 441 9.32 -25.39 19.55
C THR A 441 8.64 -26.76 19.51
N LYS A 442 7.79 -27.02 20.50
CA LYS A 442 7.10 -28.31 20.73
C LYS A 442 5.94 -28.59 19.77
N THR A 443 5.89 -27.93 18.62
CA THR A 443 4.75 -28.00 17.69
C THR A 443 5.25 -27.85 16.25
N TRP A 444 4.85 -28.79 15.40
CA TRP A 444 5.27 -28.88 14.01
C TRP A 444 4.07 -29.10 13.09
N LEU A 445 4.18 -28.56 11.88
CA LEU A 445 3.30 -28.85 10.76
C LEU A 445 4.01 -29.81 9.79
N GLU A 446 3.50 -31.04 9.65
CA GLU A 446 3.85 -31.93 8.53
C GLU A 446 2.79 -31.80 7.44
N ILE A 447 3.20 -31.64 6.18
CA ILE A 447 2.31 -31.56 5.01
C ILE A 447 2.60 -32.76 4.12
N ARG A 448 1.58 -33.57 3.85
CA ARG A 448 1.74 -34.86 3.16
C ARG A 448 1.36 -34.83 1.68
N SER A 449 0.49 -33.92 1.24
CA SER A 449 0.16 -33.78 -0.17
C SER A 449 -0.50 -32.44 -0.54
N CYS A 450 0.21 -31.61 -1.31
CA CYS A 450 -0.40 -30.56 -2.14
C CYS A 450 -0.44 -30.99 -3.62
N SER A 451 -1.47 -30.58 -4.35
CA SER A 451 -1.52 -30.76 -5.80
C SER A 451 -0.59 -29.76 -6.52
N GLY A 452 -0.47 -28.54 -5.99
CA GLY A 452 0.22 -27.38 -6.54
C GLY A 452 -0.72 -26.26 -7.01
N ASN A 453 -2.02 -26.53 -7.15
CA ASN A 453 -3.00 -25.53 -7.63
C ASN A 453 -3.71 -24.74 -6.51
N GLU A 454 -3.43 -25.06 -5.25
CA GLU A 454 -4.07 -24.48 -4.07
C GLU A 454 -3.79 -22.98 -3.96
N THR A 455 -4.75 -22.23 -3.43
CA THR A 455 -4.63 -20.78 -3.13
C THR A 455 -3.99 -20.49 -1.76
N SER A 456 -3.89 -21.50 -0.90
CA SER A 456 -3.36 -21.40 0.46
C SER A 456 -2.84 -22.77 0.92
N LEU A 457 -1.80 -22.76 1.74
CA LEU A 457 -1.18 -23.96 2.32
C LEU A 457 -2.18 -24.80 3.12
N TRP A 458 -3.18 -24.14 3.73
CA TRP A 458 -4.25 -24.77 4.50
C TRP A 458 -5.20 -25.64 3.65
N GLY A 459 -5.24 -25.41 2.34
CA GLY A 459 -6.05 -26.16 1.38
C GLY A 459 -5.41 -27.48 0.91
N CYS A 460 -4.16 -27.75 1.28
CA CYS A 460 -3.51 -29.03 0.99
C CYS A 460 -4.14 -30.17 1.80
N LYS A 461 -4.01 -31.41 1.33
CA LYS A 461 -4.63 -32.57 1.99
C LYS A 461 -3.69 -33.20 3.02
N ASN A 462 -4.29 -33.69 4.10
CA ASN A 462 -3.65 -34.52 5.12
C ASN A 462 -2.42 -33.86 5.78
N TRP A 463 -2.51 -32.57 6.08
CA TRP A 463 -1.56 -31.92 7.00
C TRP A 463 -1.82 -32.34 8.45
N GLN A 464 -0.77 -32.37 9.26
CA GLN A 464 -0.84 -32.74 10.67
C GLN A 464 -0.13 -31.70 11.53
N TRP A 465 -0.87 -31.14 12.50
CA TRP A 465 -0.36 -30.23 13.52
C TRP A 465 -0.19 -31.00 14.83
N SER A 466 1.05 -31.26 15.25
CA SER A 466 1.31 -32.06 16.45
C SER A 466 2.66 -31.75 17.11
N GLY A 467 2.83 -32.24 18.34
CA GLY A 467 4.10 -32.17 19.07
C GLY A 467 5.01 -33.40 18.88
N GLN A 468 4.83 -34.18 17.81
CA GLN A 468 5.67 -35.33 17.52
C GLN A 468 6.91 -34.89 16.70
N ASP A 469 8.09 -35.44 17.03
CA ASP A 469 9.38 -34.95 16.52
C ASP A 469 9.51 -35.00 14.98
N CYS A 470 9.46 -33.82 14.35
CA CYS A 470 10.12 -33.60 13.06
C CYS A 470 11.64 -33.76 13.27
N PRO A 471 12.38 -34.46 12.37
CA PRO A 471 13.80 -34.79 12.60
C PRO A 471 14.74 -33.59 12.39
N SER A 472 14.70 -32.63 13.31
CA SER A 472 15.64 -31.50 13.45
C SER A 472 15.80 -30.55 12.26
N GLU A 473 14.88 -30.57 11.28
CA GLU A 473 14.96 -29.76 10.06
C GLU A 473 13.64 -29.01 9.76
N GLY A 474 13.72 -27.69 9.63
CA GLY A 474 12.58 -26.85 9.19
C GLY A 474 12.71 -26.42 7.73
N ALA A 475 11.58 -26.23 7.05
CA ALA A 475 11.53 -25.75 5.68
C ALA A 475 11.89 -24.25 5.57
N GLN A 476 12.63 -23.89 4.51
CA GLN A 476 12.96 -22.52 4.11
C GLN A 476 12.62 -22.31 2.62
N ILE A 477 12.17 -21.12 2.26
CA ILE A 477 11.81 -20.72 0.88
C ILE A 477 12.52 -19.41 0.49
N THR A 478 12.83 -19.27 -0.79
CA THR A 478 13.10 -17.97 -1.45
C THR A 478 12.08 -17.75 -2.56
N CYS A 479 11.24 -16.71 -2.46
CA CYS A 479 10.23 -16.36 -3.47
C CYS A 479 10.75 -15.32 -4.49
N SER A 480 10.07 -15.19 -5.64
CA SER A 480 10.45 -14.26 -6.72
C SER A 480 10.45 -12.77 -6.33
N ALA A 481 9.63 -12.36 -5.36
CA ALA A 481 9.64 -11.01 -4.80
C ALA A 481 10.69 -10.81 -3.68
N HIS A 482 11.57 -11.80 -3.42
CA HIS A 482 12.70 -11.60 -2.51
C HIS A 482 13.60 -10.47 -3.02
N ARG A 483 13.77 -9.45 -2.18
CA ARG A 483 14.75 -8.37 -2.31
C ARG A 483 15.36 -8.20 -0.92
N GLU A 484 16.66 -8.42 -0.78
CA GLU A 484 17.44 -8.16 0.44
C GLU A 484 18.50 -7.10 0.10
N PRO A 485 18.46 -5.89 0.69
CA PRO A 485 19.43 -4.85 0.36
C PRO A 485 20.71 -4.92 1.19
N ARG A 486 21.76 -4.25 0.69
CA ARG A 486 22.95 -3.84 1.46
C ARG A 486 23.56 -2.55 0.90
N LEU A 487 24.39 -1.92 1.73
CA LEU A 487 25.26 -0.82 1.32
C LEU A 487 26.71 -1.31 1.26
N VAL A 488 27.44 -0.97 0.19
CA VAL A 488 28.80 -1.46 -0.08
C VAL A 488 29.76 -0.31 -0.38
N ASN A 489 31.03 -0.44 0.01
CA ASN A 489 32.11 0.56 -0.20
C ASN A 489 31.88 1.96 0.43
N GLY A 490 30.93 2.12 1.36
CA GLY A 490 30.85 3.34 2.17
C GLY A 490 31.84 3.34 3.33
N ASP A 491 32.21 4.53 3.83
CA ASP A 491 33.09 4.71 5.00
C ASP A 491 32.44 4.23 6.32
N ILE A 492 31.14 3.98 6.32
CA ILE A 492 30.35 3.49 7.47
C ILE A 492 29.27 2.49 7.00
N PRO A 493 28.73 1.62 7.87
CA PRO A 493 27.70 0.64 7.47
C PRO A 493 26.39 1.24 6.93
N CYS A 494 26.10 2.51 7.28
CA CYS A 494 24.91 3.25 6.84
C CYS A 494 25.20 4.25 5.70
N SER A 495 26.25 4.02 4.91
CA SER A 495 26.40 4.61 3.57
C SER A 495 27.03 3.62 2.60
N GLY A 496 26.87 3.85 1.30
CA GLY A 496 27.53 3.05 0.26
C GLY A 496 26.73 2.97 -1.04
N ARG A 497 27.26 2.24 -2.02
CA ARG A 497 26.55 1.79 -3.21
C ARG A 497 25.42 0.85 -2.79
N VAL A 498 24.23 1.03 -3.36
CA VAL A 498 23.07 0.16 -3.15
C VAL A 498 23.25 -1.11 -3.98
N GLU A 499 23.32 -2.24 -3.30
CA GLU A 499 23.22 -3.56 -3.92
C GLU A 499 22.02 -4.30 -3.33
N VAL A 500 21.27 -4.98 -4.18
CA VAL A 500 20.07 -5.73 -3.80
C VAL A 500 20.22 -7.17 -4.28
N LYS A 501 20.00 -8.12 -3.39
CA LYS A 501 19.94 -9.55 -3.69
C LYS A 501 18.57 -9.91 -4.26
N HIS A 502 18.54 -10.67 -5.35
CA HIS A 502 17.33 -11.25 -5.93
C HIS A 502 17.58 -12.74 -6.17
N GLY A 503 16.77 -13.61 -5.55
CA GLY A 503 17.09 -15.03 -5.47
C GLY A 503 18.37 -15.23 -4.66
N ASP A 504 19.43 -15.75 -5.28
CA ASP A 504 20.77 -15.89 -4.66
C ASP A 504 21.83 -14.94 -5.23
N GLU A 505 21.51 -14.11 -6.22
CA GLU A 505 22.47 -13.22 -6.86
C GLU A 505 22.35 -11.77 -6.37
N TRP A 506 23.50 -11.13 -6.16
CA TRP A 506 23.60 -9.70 -5.82
C TRP A 506 23.76 -8.88 -7.10
N GLY A 507 22.89 -7.89 -7.28
CA GLY A 507 22.99 -6.90 -8.36
C GLY A 507 23.00 -5.47 -7.82
N SER A 508 23.51 -4.55 -8.63
CA SER A 508 23.54 -3.11 -8.37
C SER A 508 22.29 -2.43 -8.93
N VAL A 509 21.94 -1.25 -8.40
CA VAL A 509 20.78 -0.45 -8.86
C VAL A 509 21.28 0.83 -9.53
N CYS A 510 20.63 1.24 -10.62
CA CYS A 510 21.01 2.43 -11.38
C CYS A 510 20.52 3.73 -10.72
N ASP A 511 21.25 4.83 -10.89
CA ASP A 511 20.90 6.14 -10.33
C ASP A 511 19.66 6.84 -10.92
N SER A 512 19.15 6.37 -12.06
CA SER A 512 17.83 6.77 -12.59
C SER A 512 16.67 5.94 -12.05
N ASP A 513 16.94 4.81 -11.39
CA ASP A 513 15.98 3.74 -11.14
C ASP A 513 15.62 3.60 -9.65
N PHE A 514 16.10 4.53 -8.82
CA PHE A 514 16.01 4.49 -7.37
C PHE A 514 15.75 5.88 -6.78
N SER A 515 14.55 6.11 -6.24
CA SER A 515 14.12 7.42 -5.77
C SER A 515 14.56 7.73 -4.32
N LEU A 516 14.28 8.94 -3.84
CA LEU A 516 14.53 9.32 -2.45
C LEU A 516 13.59 8.59 -1.48
N GLU A 517 12.37 8.27 -1.93
CA GLU A 517 11.38 7.47 -1.22
C GLU A 517 11.87 6.03 -1.08
N ALA A 518 12.42 5.45 -2.16
CA ALA A 518 13.07 4.13 -2.12
C ALA A 518 14.33 4.12 -1.22
N ALA A 519 15.12 5.20 -1.24
CA ALA A 519 16.25 5.37 -0.32
C ALA A 519 15.79 5.46 1.15
N ASN A 520 14.64 6.06 1.45
CA ASN A 520 14.07 6.08 2.79
C ASN A 520 13.57 4.71 3.26
N VAL A 521 12.93 3.93 2.38
CA VAL A 521 12.58 2.52 2.65
C VAL A 521 13.84 1.71 2.96
N LEU A 522 14.88 1.84 2.12
CA LEU A 522 16.19 1.20 2.29
C LEU A 522 16.86 1.54 3.63
N CYS A 523 16.94 2.84 3.98
CA CYS A 523 17.56 3.28 5.22
C CYS A 523 16.79 2.79 6.46
N ARG A 524 15.46 2.67 6.38
CA ARG A 524 14.61 2.08 7.43
C ARG A 524 14.80 0.57 7.56
N GLU A 525 14.79 -0.16 6.44
CA GLU A 525 14.99 -1.61 6.37
C GLU A 525 16.36 -2.03 6.94
N LEU A 526 17.42 -1.28 6.60
CA LEU A 526 18.78 -1.49 7.12
C LEU A 526 19.00 -0.98 8.56
N GLN A 527 17.96 -0.47 9.25
CA GLN A 527 18.05 0.12 10.59
C GLN A 527 19.11 1.25 10.68
N CYS A 528 19.14 2.09 9.65
CA CYS A 528 20.12 3.16 9.46
C CYS A 528 19.53 4.59 9.55
N GLY A 529 18.24 4.71 9.85
CA GLY A 529 17.52 5.99 9.98
C GLY A 529 16.75 6.35 8.70
N SER A 530 16.70 7.64 8.37
CA SER A 530 16.16 8.16 7.10
C SER A 530 17.29 8.37 6.08
N ALA A 531 16.96 8.52 4.80
CA ALA A 531 17.93 8.92 3.78
C ALA A 531 18.26 10.42 3.90
N ILE A 532 19.54 10.77 3.99
CA ILE A 532 20.04 12.16 3.91
C ILE A 532 20.31 12.53 2.46
N SER A 533 20.97 11.65 1.70
CA SER A 533 21.32 11.94 0.30
C SER A 533 21.39 10.70 -0.59
N LEU A 534 20.99 10.91 -1.84
CA LEU A 534 21.12 10.01 -2.97
C LEU A 534 22.30 10.50 -3.82
N LEU A 535 23.23 9.61 -4.16
CA LEU A 535 24.48 9.93 -4.86
C LEU A 535 24.62 9.04 -6.11
N GLY A 536 24.41 9.61 -7.30
CA GLY A 536 24.57 8.89 -8.56
C GLY A 536 26.03 8.72 -9.01
N GLY A 537 26.22 8.26 -10.24
CA GLY A 537 27.53 8.25 -10.92
C GLY A 537 28.58 7.33 -10.28
N ALA A 538 28.16 6.19 -9.70
CA ALA A 538 29.06 5.23 -9.05
C ALA A 538 29.91 5.83 -7.92
N HIS A 539 29.33 6.74 -7.13
CA HIS A 539 30.04 7.52 -6.12
C HIS A 539 30.90 6.67 -5.16
N PHE A 540 30.41 5.50 -4.73
CA PHE A 540 31.14 4.56 -3.86
C PHE A 540 31.95 3.50 -4.66
N GLY A 541 32.37 3.87 -5.86
CA GLY A 541 32.96 2.99 -6.85
C GLY A 541 31.94 2.11 -7.57
N GLU A 542 32.34 1.63 -8.74
CA GLU A 542 31.56 0.71 -9.57
C GLU A 542 31.28 -0.63 -8.86
N GLY A 543 30.07 -1.16 -9.05
CA GLY A 543 29.67 -2.51 -8.68
C GLY A 543 30.27 -3.58 -9.58
N LYS A 544 29.81 -4.83 -9.37
CA LYS A 544 30.24 -5.99 -10.15
C LYS A 544 29.11 -6.99 -10.30
N GLY A 545 28.83 -7.41 -11.53
CA GLY A 545 27.86 -8.46 -11.83
C GLY A 545 26.71 -7.92 -12.65
N GLN A 546 25.48 -8.17 -12.21
CA GLN A 546 24.29 -7.64 -12.87
C GLN A 546 23.92 -6.25 -12.31
N ILE A 547 23.34 -5.42 -13.18
CA ILE A 547 22.60 -4.21 -12.81
C ILE A 547 21.13 -4.54 -13.01
N TRP A 548 20.29 -4.27 -12.02
CA TRP A 548 18.85 -4.50 -12.15
C TRP A 548 18.24 -3.52 -13.19
N ALA A 549 17.19 -3.97 -13.87
CA ALA A 549 16.48 -3.22 -14.92
C ALA A 549 15.03 -2.86 -14.50
N GLU A 550 14.84 -2.82 -13.18
CA GLU A 550 13.57 -2.63 -12.48
C GLU A 550 13.69 -1.36 -11.65
N GLU A 551 12.77 -0.41 -11.84
CA GLU A 551 12.71 0.86 -11.13
C GLU A 551 11.88 0.69 -9.86
N PHE A 552 12.41 1.12 -8.71
CA PHE A 552 11.75 1.00 -7.40
C PHE A 552 10.82 2.19 -7.14
N GLN A 553 9.54 2.04 -7.47
CA GLN A 553 8.52 3.08 -7.32
C GLN A 553 7.87 3.02 -5.93
N CYS A 554 8.68 3.20 -4.89
CA CYS A 554 8.22 3.26 -3.50
C CYS A 554 7.48 4.57 -3.19
N GLU A 555 6.44 4.51 -2.34
CA GLU A 555 5.77 5.70 -1.77
C GLU A 555 6.46 6.23 -0.49
N GLY A 556 7.41 5.48 0.08
CA GLY A 556 8.26 5.90 1.20
C GLY A 556 7.80 5.44 2.59
N HIS A 557 6.64 4.77 2.70
CA HIS A 557 6.09 4.22 3.95
C HIS A 557 6.26 2.69 4.08
N GLU A 558 6.73 2.01 3.04
CA GLU A 558 6.93 0.57 3.00
C GLU A 558 7.97 0.09 4.01
N SER A 559 7.76 -1.07 4.64
CA SER A 559 8.71 -1.58 5.65
C SER A 559 9.98 -2.19 5.07
N HIS A 560 9.95 -2.61 3.79
CA HIS A 560 11.03 -3.29 3.08
C HIS A 560 10.92 -2.98 1.56
N LEU A 561 12.03 -2.94 0.82
CA LEU A 561 12.04 -2.74 -0.64
C LEU A 561 11.27 -3.82 -1.41
N SER A 562 11.12 -5.03 -0.84
CA SER A 562 10.30 -6.13 -1.37
C SER A 562 8.79 -5.85 -1.37
N LEU A 563 8.34 -4.69 -0.88
CA LEU A 563 6.95 -4.21 -0.97
C LEU A 563 6.72 -3.17 -2.08
N CYS A 564 7.78 -2.51 -2.58
CA CYS A 564 7.62 -1.43 -3.54
C CYS A 564 7.19 -1.95 -4.92
N PRO A 565 6.26 -1.27 -5.61
CA PRO A 565 6.02 -1.50 -7.03
C PRO A 565 7.31 -1.42 -7.86
N LEU A 566 7.42 -2.32 -8.84
CA LEU A 566 8.56 -2.38 -9.78
C LEU A 566 8.09 -2.02 -11.18
N ALA A 567 8.56 -0.89 -11.71
CA ALA A 567 8.37 -0.54 -13.11
C ALA A 567 9.49 -1.11 -13.99
N ARG A 568 9.18 -1.37 -15.27
CA ARG A 568 10.22 -1.71 -16.26
C ARG A 568 10.80 -0.44 -16.84
N ARG A 569 12.12 -0.27 -16.73
CA ARG A 569 12.86 0.83 -17.38
C ARG A 569 12.50 0.90 -18.86
N GLN A 570 11.98 2.04 -19.32
CA GLN A 570 11.50 2.19 -20.71
C GLN A 570 12.60 2.60 -21.70
N ASP A 571 13.69 3.23 -21.24
CA ASP A 571 14.85 3.58 -22.07
C ASP A 571 16.19 3.44 -21.30
N GLY A 572 17.26 3.13 -22.02
CA GLY A 572 18.65 3.27 -21.54
C GLY A 572 19.37 2.00 -21.06
N ILE A 573 20.61 1.84 -21.55
CA ILE A 573 21.58 0.89 -21.01
C ILE A 573 22.27 1.55 -19.82
N CYS A 574 22.00 1.06 -18.60
CA CYS A 574 22.81 1.42 -17.44
C CYS A 574 24.13 0.62 -17.43
N ALA A 575 25.18 1.22 -16.88
CA ALA A 575 26.50 0.62 -16.69
C ALA A 575 27.00 0.96 -15.28
N HIS A 576 27.96 0.20 -14.73
CA HIS A 576 28.33 0.34 -13.31
C HIS A 576 28.82 1.74 -12.91
N GLY A 577 29.31 2.55 -13.87
CA GLY A 577 29.59 3.99 -13.71
C GLY A 577 28.37 4.88 -13.40
N ARG A 578 27.16 4.30 -13.28
CA ARG A 578 25.90 4.92 -12.84
C ARG A 578 25.22 4.15 -11.71
N ASP A 579 25.96 3.30 -11.00
CA ASP A 579 25.43 2.62 -9.81
C ASP A 579 25.10 3.65 -8.70
N VAL A 580 23.92 3.53 -8.10
CA VAL A 580 23.41 4.48 -7.09
C VAL A 580 24.04 4.25 -5.72
N GLY A 581 24.32 5.33 -5.01
CA GLY A 581 24.74 5.36 -3.62
C GLY A 581 23.74 6.06 -2.72
N VAL A 582 23.69 5.66 -1.45
CA VAL A 582 22.82 6.26 -0.42
C VAL A 582 23.64 6.57 0.83
N VAL A 583 23.29 7.67 1.51
CA VAL A 583 23.78 8.02 2.85
C VAL A 583 22.59 8.17 3.78
N CYS A 584 22.53 7.37 4.85
CA CYS A 584 21.47 7.41 5.85
C CYS A 584 21.87 8.20 7.11
N SER A 585 20.87 8.60 7.92
CA SER A 585 21.06 9.53 9.05
C SER A 585 21.77 8.97 10.29
N ARG A 586 22.04 7.66 10.36
CA ARG A 586 22.82 6.96 11.42
C ARG A 586 22.19 6.92 12.82
N TYR A 587 21.31 7.86 13.14
CA TYR A 587 20.54 7.92 14.37
C TYR A 587 19.20 7.21 14.14
N THR A 588 18.91 6.15 14.90
CA THR A 588 17.77 5.28 14.60
C THR A 588 16.52 5.59 15.42
N GLU A 589 16.69 5.99 16.68
CA GLU A 589 15.64 6.35 17.61
C GLU A 589 16.08 7.53 18.49
N MET A 590 15.13 8.37 18.91
CA MET A 590 15.32 9.41 19.92
C MET A 590 14.29 9.20 21.04
N ARG A 591 14.63 9.58 22.28
CA ARG A 591 13.69 9.50 23.41
C ARG A 591 13.96 10.56 24.47
N LEU A 592 12.92 10.82 25.28
CA LEU A 592 13.04 11.52 26.55
C LEU A 592 13.14 10.49 27.69
N ALA A 593 14.14 10.64 28.55
CA ALA A 593 14.44 9.73 29.65
C ALA A 593 14.33 10.43 31.01
N ASN A 594 13.96 9.67 32.05
CA ASN A 594 13.83 10.10 33.45
C ASN A 594 12.83 11.26 33.73
N GLY A 595 11.98 11.65 32.77
CA GLY A 595 10.84 12.53 33.03
C GLY A 595 9.68 11.84 33.77
N LYS A 596 8.74 12.63 34.28
CA LYS A 596 7.49 12.15 34.90
C LYS A 596 6.41 11.80 33.87
N SER A 597 6.60 12.20 32.62
CA SER A 597 5.76 11.84 31.47
C SER A 597 6.63 11.49 30.27
N SER A 598 6.05 10.95 29.20
CA SER A 598 6.73 10.71 27.92
C SER A 598 7.10 12.00 27.16
N CYS A 599 6.67 13.17 27.65
CA CYS A 599 6.83 14.48 27.02
C CYS A 599 7.70 15.45 27.84
N GLU A 600 8.44 14.94 28.83
CA GLU A 600 9.54 15.67 29.50
C GLU A 600 10.70 14.71 29.74
N GLY A 601 11.93 15.22 29.85
CA GLY A 601 13.08 14.41 30.24
C GLY A 601 14.41 14.86 29.64
N ARG A 602 15.46 14.08 29.94
CA ARG A 602 16.78 14.14 29.30
C ARG A 602 16.68 13.59 27.88
N VAL A 603 17.29 14.26 26.91
CA VAL A 603 17.33 13.85 25.51
C VAL A 603 18.38 12.75 25.32
N GLU A 604 17.95 11.61 24.78
CA GLU A 604 18.83 10.49 24.43
C GLU A 604 18.66 10.07 22.97
N LEU A 605 19.78 9.68 22.36
CA LEU A 605 19.88 9.27 20.96
C LEU A 605 20.41 7.84 20.88
N LYS A 606 19.81 7.03 20.01
CA LYS A 606 20.25 5.67 19.68
C LYS A 606 21.11 5.71 18.42
N VAL A 607 22.37 5.32 18.54
CA VAL A 607 23.36 5.34 17.45
C VAL A 607 24.03 3.97 17.39
N LEU A 608 23.97 3.31 16.23
CA LEU A 608 24.44 1.92 16.05
C LEU A 608 23.86 0.97 17.14
N GLY A 609 22.59 1.16 17.49
CA GLY A 609 21.89 0.38 18.52
C GLY A 609 22.14 0.81 19.98
N VAL A 610 23.13 1.66 20.26
CA VAL A 610 23.51 2.09 21.61
C VAL A 610 22.85 3.41 21.99
N TRP A 611 22.19 3.46 23.15
CA TRP A 611 21.62 4.67 23.73
C TRP A 611 22.68 5.50 24.48
N GLY A 612 22.82 6.77 24.12
CA GLY A 612 23.64 7.75 24.81
C GLY A 612 22.90 9.09 24.96
N SER A 613 23.30 9.89 25.94
CA SER A 613 22.66 11.18 26.22
C SER A 613 23.22 12.29 25.32
N LEU A 614 22.38 13.21 24.86
CA LEU A 614 22.83 14.36 24.07
C LEU A 614 23.49 15.41 24.98
N CYS A 615 24.55 16.08 24.52
CA CYS A 615 25.17 17.18 25.27
C CYS A 615 24.30 18.45 25.26
N GLY A 616 24.19 19.10 26.42
CA GLY A 616 23.38 20.32 26.59
C GLY A 616 24.07 21.63 26.18
N SER A 617 25.35 21.64 25.79
CA SER A 617 26.16 22.87 25.69
C SER A 617 25.70 23.89 24.64
N HIS A 618 24.83 23.49 23.71
CA HIS A 618 24.24 24.36 22.69
C HIS A 618 22.75 24.03 22.43
N TRP A 619 22.11 23.27 23.33
CA TRP A 619 20.72 22.83 23.20
C TRP A 619 19.76 23.98 23.54
N ASN A 620 19.03 24.46 22.53
CA ASN A 620 18.18 25.66 22.60
C ASN A 620 16.67 25.32 22.47
N MET A 621 15.82 26.36 22.50
CA MET A 621 14.36 26.19 22.46
C MET A 621 13.86 25.75 21.08
N GLU A 622 14.59 26.08 20.01
CA GLU A 622 14.27 25.78 18.62
C GLU A 622 14.55 24.30 18.31
N ASP A 623 15.73 23.80 18.72
CA ASP A 623 16.08 22.38 18.76
C ASP A 623 15.06 21.57 19.58
N ALA A 624 14.69 22.09 20.75
CA ALA A 624 13.70 21.49 21.62
C ALA A 624 12.29 21.48 21.00
N HIS A 625 11.93 22.51 20.22
CA HIS A 625 10.63 22.60 19.56
C HIS A 625 10.45 21.50 18.52
N VAL A 626 11.46 21.30 17.66
CA VAL A 626 11.46 20.24 16.64
C VAL A 626 11.37 18.87 17.30
N LEU A 627 12.12 18.62 18.39
CA LEU A 627 12.03 17.36 19.13
C LEU A 627 10.64 17.16 19.76
N CYS A 628 10.04 18.19 20.38
CA CYS A 628 8.69 18.09 20.95
C CYS A 628 7.62 17.84 19.88
N GLN A 629 7.76 18.45 18.70
CA GLN A 629 6.87 18.24 17.55
C GLN A 629 7.00 16.81 17.00
N GLN A 630 8.23 16.35 16.73
CA GLN A 630 8.52 14.99 16.27
C GLN A 630 7.98 13.92 17.23
N MET A 631 8.15 14.14 18.55
CA MET A 631 7.64 13.25 19.60
C MET A 631 6.11 13.37 19.82
N LYS A 632 5.41 14.21 19.05
CA LYS A 632 3.96 14.49 19.14
C LYS A 632 3.53 15.01 20.51
N CYS A 633 4.43 15.70 21.19
CA CYS A 633 4.25 16.32 22.50
C CYS A 633 3.86 17.81 22.42
N GLY A 634 3.56 18.31 21.21
CA GLY A 634 3.25 19.72 20.93
C GLY A 634 4.51 20.59 20.97
N ILE A 635 4.39 21.81 21.50
CA ILE A 635 5.50 22.76 21.56
C ILE A 635 6.46 22.48 22.72
N ALA A 636 7.71 22.95 22.61
CA ALA A 636 8.61 23.07 23.76
C ALA A 636 8.16 24.19 24.70
N LEU A 637 8.24 23.96 26.01
CA LEU A 637 7.95 24.94 27.07
C LEU A 637 9.21 25.43 27.78
N SER A 638 10.22 24.57 27.96
CA SER A 638 11.53 24.95 28.48
C SER A 638 12.61 23.89 28.22
N THR A 639 13.87 24.31 28.32
CA THR A 639 15.08 23.47 28.27
C THR A 639 15.82 23.54 29.62
N PRO A 640 15.54 22.65 30.59
CA PRO A 640 16.17 22.71 31.91
C PRO A 640 17.68 22.40 31.85
N GLU A 641 18.50 23.28 32.42
CA GLU A 641 19.95 23.05 32.54
C GLU A 641 20.32 22.08 33.67
N GLY A 642 21.44 21.36 33.48
CA GLY A 642 22.06 20.53 34.51
C GLY A 642 21.40 19.17 34.76
N GLU A 643 21.61 18.60 35.94
CA GLU A 643 21.14 17.25 36.33
C GLU A 643 19.62 17.18 36.62
N HIS A 644 18.77 17.98 35.95
CA HIS A 644 17.34 18.13 36.28
C HIS A 644 16.55 16.80 36.21
N PHE A 645 16.87 15.95 35.23
CA PHE A 645 16.33 14.59 35.09
C PHE A 645 17.37 13.52 35.49
N GLY A 646 18.35 13.90 36.31
CA GLY A 646 19.49 13.06 36.69
C GLY A 646 20.52 12.88 35.57
N ARG A 647 21.70 12.38 35.96
CA ARG A 647 22.86 12.16 35.08
C ARG A 647 22.54 11.29 33.88
N GLY A 648 23.21 11.59 32.77
CA GLY A 648 23.18 10.76 31.58
C GLY A 648 23.90 9.41 31.76
N ASN A 649 23.79 8.56 30.75
CA ASN A 649 24.69 7.41 30.62
C ASN A 649 26.13 7.90 30.40
N SER A 650 27.11 7.04 30.69
CA SER A 650 28.54 7.29 30.48
C SER A 650 28.95 7.56 29.02
N GLN A 651 28.04 7.33 28.07
CA GLN A 651 28.16 7.70 26.66
C GLN A 651 27.36 9.00 26.39
N VAL A 652 28.08 10.13 26.28
CA VAL A 652 27.50 11.43 25.92
C VAL A 652 27.85 11.78 24.47
N TRP A 653 26.82 12.00 23.64
CA TRP A 653 26.95 12.42 22.25
C TRP A 653 27.20 13.92 22.15
N ARG A 654 28.15 14.31 21.28
CA ARG A 654 28.58 15.71 21.09
C ARG A 654 28.07 16.33 19.79
N HIS A 655 27.04 15.74 19.19
CA HIS A 655 26.32 16.36 18.09
C HIS A 655 25.66 17.63 18.61
N ILE A 656 25.85 18.75 17.93
CA ILE A 656 25.17 20.01 18.22
C ILE A 656 24.14 20.20 17.11
N PHE A 657 22.87 20.34 17.47
CA PHE A 657 21.83 20.66 16.49
C PHE A 657 21.72 22.18 16.32
N HIS A 658 21.26 22.61 15.16
CA HIS A 658 21.04 24.00 14.79
C HIS A 658 19.70 24.13 14.06
N CYS A 659 18.62 23.64 14.67
CA CYS A 659 17.27 23.79 14.12
C CYS A 659 16.87 25.27 14.00
N ASN A 660 16.04 25.57 13.01
CA ASN A 660 15.37 26.85 12.84
C ASN A 660 14.01 26.90 13.57
N GLY A 661 13.57 25.76 14.12
CA GLY A 661 12.33 25.61 14.88
C GLY A 661 11.11 25.27 14.01
N THR A 662 11.32 24.96 12.71
CA THR A 662 10.27 24.72 11.72
C THR A 662 10.36 23.35 11.04
N GLU A 663 11.42 22.61 11.31
CA GLU A 663 11.71 21.28 10.79
C GLU A 663 10.72 20.23 11.33
N GLU A 664 10.39 19.21 10.53
CA GLU A 664 9.48 18.14 10.97
C GLU A 664 10.18 17.09 11.84
N HIS A 665 11.46 16.82 11.57
CA HIS A 665 12.27 15.87 12.32
C HIS A 665 13.62 16.49 12.71
N MET A 666 14.13 16.07 13.87
CA MET A 666 15.44 16.46 14.40
C MET A 666 16.62 16.06 13.49
N GLY A 667 16.39 15.14 12.55
CA GLY A 667 17.37 14.73 11.52
C GLY A 667 17.45 15.68 10.32
N ASP A 668 16.47 16.57 10.15
CA ASP A 668 16.41 17.55 9.06
C ASP A 668 17.23 18.81 9.42
N CYS A 669 17.42 19.06 10.72
CA CYS A 669 18.19 20.18 11.24
C CYS A 669 19.70 20.04 10.94
N PRO A 670 20.41 21.12 10.58
CA PRO A 670 21.87 21.09 10.42
C PRO A 670 22.57 20.68 11.73
N VAL A 671 23.42 19.64 11.67
CA VAL A 671 24.20 19.14 12.81
C VAL A 671 25.65 19.58 12.71
N THR A 672 26.18 20.24 13.74
CA THR A 672 27.61 20.52 13.88
C THR A 672 28.27 19.46 14.77
N ALA A 673 29.39 18.89 14.31
CA ALA A 673 30.23 17.98 15.09
C ALA A 673 31.69 18.46 15.22
N LEU A 674 32.11 19.48 14.45
CA LEU A 674 33.47 20.02 14.50
C LEU A 674 33.81 20.55 15.90
N GLY A 675 34.82 19.94 16.52
CA GLY A 675 35.47 20.44 17.72
C GLY A 675 34.57 20.65 18.95
N ALA A 676 33.39 20.03 18.98
CA ALA A 676 32.41 20.15 20.06
C ALA A 676 33.01 19.81 21.45
N SER A 677 32.56 20.54 22.47
CA SER A 677 33.15 20.56 23.81
C SER A 677 33.14 19.21 24.54
N LEU A 678 34.02 19.05 25.53
CA LEU A 678 34.02 17.90 26.44
C LEU A 678 32.89 18.04 27.48
N CYS A 679 31.73 17.50 27.15
CA CYS A 679 30.56 17.50 28.04
C CYS A 679 30.67 16.40 29.11
N SER A 680 30.30 16.73 30.35
CA SER A 680 30.20 15.76 31.45
C SER A 680 28.80 15.13 31.55
N GLU A 681 28.66 14.04 32.30
CA GLU A 681 27.38 13.33 32.52
C GLU A 681 26.25 14.19 33.12
N GLY A 682 26.61 15.35 33.72
CA GLY A 682 25.66 16.34 34.25
C GLY A 682 25.40 17.55 33.34
N GLN A 683 25.99 17.58 32.14
CA GLN A 683 25.80 18.65 31.14
C GLN A 683 25.10 18.10 29.90
N VAL A 684 23.92 17.51 30.13
CA VAL A 684 23.12 16.77 29.15
C VAL A 684 21.85 17.54 28.78
N ALA A 685 21.49 17.50 27.50
CA ALA A 685 20.31 18.18 26.96
C ALA A 685 19.03 17.63 27.61
N SER A 686 18.09 18.53 27.91
CA SER A 686 16.81 18.22 28.54
C SER A 686 15.71 19.13 28.00
N VAL A 687 14.46 18.65 28.02
CA VAL A 687 13.31 19.41 27.53
C VAL A 687 12.04 19.08 28.32
N ILE A 688 11.15 20.08 28.43
CA ILE A 688 9.76 19.93 28.88
C ILE A 688 8.87 20.40 27.74
N CYS A 689 8.04 19.51 27.20
CA CYS A 689 7.07 19.79 26.13
C CYS A 689 5.65 20.01 26.69
N SER A 690 4.75 20.53 25.85
CA SER A 690 3.35 20.85 26.22
C SER A 690 2.46 19.66 26.58
N GLY A 691 2.89 18.42 26.30
CA GLY A 691 2.24 17.21 26.82
C GLY A 691 0.83 16.94 26.28
N ASN A 692 0.59 17.25 25.00
CA ASN A 692 -0.70 17.07 24.30
C ASN A 692 -1.81 18.08 24.65
N GLN A 693 -1.47 19.34 24.92
CA GLN A 693 -2.45 20.44 24.81
C GLN A 693 -2.45 21.02 23.39
N SER A 694 -3.54 20.81 22.64
CA SER A 694 -3.73 21.32 21.27
C SER A 694 -4.09 22.82 21.23
N GLN A 695 -3.26 23.68 21.84
CA GLN A 695 -3.52 25.13 21.86
C GLN A 695 -3.26 25.77 20.49
N ARG A 696 -4.33 25.92 19.70
CA ARG A 696 -4.37 26.91 18.62
C ARG A 696 -4.38 28.30 19.25
N LEU A 697 -3.44 29.16 18.85
CA LEU A 697 -3.46 30.59 19.19
C LEU A 697 -4.76 31.23 18.68
N LEU A 698 -5.46 31.93 19.58
CA LEU A 698 -6.64 32.76 19.29
C LEU A 698 -6.38 34.16 19.87
N PRO A 699 -6.64 35.26 19.14
CA PRO A 699 -6.40 36.60 19.64
C PRO A 699 -7.32 36.96 20.82
N CYS A 700 -6.75 37.40 21.94
CA CYS A 700 -7.52 37.93 23.06
C CYS A 700 -8.02 39.34 22.75
N ASN A 701 -9.33 39.51 22.60
CA ASN A 701 -9.96 40.82 22.38
C ASN A 701 -10.21 41.53 23.72
N SER A 702 -9.80 42.79 23.86
CA SER A 702 -9.60 43.46 25.14
C SER A 702 -10.81 44.27 25.62
N SER A 703 -11.48 43.83 26.70
CA SER A 703 -12.44 44.68 27.44
C SER A 703 -12.68 44.24 28.89
N SER A 704 -12.83 45.22 29.78
CA SER A 704 -13.19 45.14 31.22
C SER A 704 -12.03 44.93 32.24
N PRO A 705 -12.07 45.56 33.45
CA PRO A 705 -10.87 45.78 34.27
C PRO A 705 -10.73 44.95 35.56
N MET A 706 -9.55 45.08 36.18
CA MET A 706 -9.06 44.47 37.44
C MET A 706 -9.95 44.67 38.69
N PRO A 707 -10.07 43.64 39.54
CA PRO A 707 -10.24 43.76 40.99
C PRO A 707 -8.98 43.34 41.78
N THR A 708 -8.81 43.85 43.01
CA THR A 708 -7.58 43.68 43.80
C THR A 708 -7.69 42.76 45.03
N SER A 709 -6.59 42.05 45.31
CA SER A 709 -6.04 41.69 46.64
C SER A 709 -6.41 40.36 47.34
N SER A 710 -5.38 39.85 48.05
CA SER A 710 -5.32 38.76 49.04
C SER A 710 -5.30 37.29 48.53
N PRO A 711 -4.64 36.34 49.26
CA PRO A 711 -4.14 35.10 48.65
C PRO A 711 -4.52 33.78 49.35
N SER A 712 -5.15 32.84 48.64
CA SER A 712 -5.15 31.42 49.02
C SER A 712 -5.46 30.47 47.85
N ALA A 713 -4.55 29.51 47.63
CA ALA A 713 -4.70 28.19 46.97
C ALA A 713 -5.63 28.02 45.72
N GLN A 714 -4.99 27.60 44.61
CA GLN A 714 -5.53 26.79 43.50
C GLN A 714 -6.87 27.20 42.86
N GLU A 715 -6.79 28.05 41.84
CA GLU A 715 -7.53 27.80 40.59
C GLU A 715 -6.72 28.32 39.37
N SER A 716 -7.25 28.14 38.15
CA SER A 716 -6.50 28.32 36.90
C SER A 716 -6.07 29.78 36.66
N ALA A 717 -4.77 30.06 36.78
CA ALA A 717 -4.17 31.27 36.25
C ALA A 717 -3.94 31.11 34.74
N VAL A 718 -4.82 31.72 33.93
CA VAL A 718 -4.58 31.88 32.49
C VAL A 718 -3.52 32.96 32.30
N THR A 719 -2.25 32.55 32.38
CA THR A 719 -1.11 33.43 32.10
C THR A 719 -1.07 33.74 30.60
N CYS A 720 -1.60 34.89 30.21
CA CYS A 720 -1.31 35.46 28.89
C CYS A 720 0.18 35.86 28.86
N LEU A 721 1.01 34.99 28.29
CA LEU A 721 2.38 35.32 27.94
C LEU A 721 2.36 36.27 26.73
N GLU A 722 2.64 37.55 26.97
CA GLU A 722 2.99 38.52 25.94
C GLU A 722 4.35 38.13 25.32
N SER A 723 4.34 37.11 24.45
CA SER A 723 5.56 36.54 23.88
C SER A 723 6.12 37.45 22.80
N SER A 724 6.89 38.45 23.23
CA SER A 724 7.83 39.11 22.35
C SER A 724 8.90 38.10 21.92
N HIS A 725 9.23 38.07 20.62
CA HIS A 725 10.29 37.20 20.07
C HIS A 725 11.37 38.05 19.41
N ILE A 726 12.54 37.46 19.14
CA ILE A 726 13.68 38.12 18.50
C ILE A 726 14.26 37.21 17.42
N ARG A 727 14.77 37.77 16.33
CA ARG A 727 15.48 37.06 15.26
C ARG A 727 16.58 37.92 14.64
N LEU A 728 17.51 37.27 13.94
CA LEU A 728 18.48 37.94 13.07
C LEU A 728 18.15 37.65 11.59
N VAL A 729 18.15 38.67 10.75
CA VAL A 729 17.76 38.59 9.33
C VAL A 729 18.86 39.15 8.43
N ASP A 730 18.89 38.71 7.16
CA ASP A 730 19.81 39.19 6.10
C ASP A 730 21.33 39.04 6.38
N GLY A 731 21.71 38.39 7.48
CA GLY A 731 23.10 38.08 7.80
C GLY A 731 23.57 36.70 7.32
N PRO A 732 24.90 36.47 7.32
CA PRO A 732 25.55 35.26 6.78
C PRO A 732 25.38 33.98 7.63
N GLY A 733 24.54 33.97 8.65
CA GLY A 733 24.25 32.80 9.49
C GLY A 733 23.51 33.19 10.78
N ARG A 734 22.89 32.23 11.49
CA ARG A 734 21.92 32.51 12.59
C ARG A 734 22.41 33.44 13.72
N CYS A 735 23.72 33.60 13.88
CA CYS A 735 24.37 34.42 14.92
C CYS A 735 24.96 35.74 14.39
N ALA A 736 24.55 36.19 13.20
CA ALA A 736 24.83 37.53 12.68
C ALA A 736 23.67 38.02 11.80
N GLY A 737 23.31 39.30 11.86
CA GLY A 737 22.23 39.88 11.04
C GLY A 737 21.62 41.16 11.61
N ARG A 738 20.65 41.74 10.88
CA ARG A 738 19.77 42.82 11.35
C ARG A 738 18.90 42.29 12.49
N VAL A 739 18.75 43.05 13.57
CA VAL A 739 17.94 42.64 14.72
C VAL A 739 16.48 43.01 14.46
N GLU A 740 15.59 42.01 14.56
CA GLU A 740 14.14 42.20 14.47
C GLU A 740 13.44 41.60 15.69
N ILE A 741 12.47 42.34 16.23
CA ILE A 741 11.62 41.96 17.36
C ILE A 741 10.19 41.75 16.83
N TYR A 742 9.50 40.72 17.35
CA TYR A 742 8.07 40.54 17.17
C TYR A 742 7.33 41.16 18.36
N HIS A 743 6.48 42.16 18.10
CA HIS A 743 5.66 42.86 19.10
C HIS A 743 4.30 43.20 18.48
N GLU A 744 3.22 43.24 19.27
CA GLU A 744 1.84 43.55 18.84
C GLU A 744 1.39 42.88 17.51
N GLY A 745 1.83 41.65 17.26
CA GLY A 745 1.46 40.88 16.07
C GLY A 745 2.28 41.16 14.80
N SER A 746 3.36 41.94 14.87
CA SER A 746 4.22 42.21 13.71
C SER A 746 5.72 42.29 14.05
N TRP A 747 6.55 41.92 13.06
CA TRP A 747 8.01 42.07 13.13
C TRP A 747 8.40 43.51 12.82
N GLY A 748 9.37 44.04 13.56
CA GLY A 748 9.94 45.37 13.37
C GLY A 748 11.38 45.44 13.87
N THR A 749 12.12 46.45 13.44
CA THR A 749 13.57 46.57 13.66
C THR A 749 13.92 47.37 14.92
N ILE A 750 15.21 47.51 15.22
CA ILE A 750 15.76 48.38 16.27
C ILE A 750 16.59 49.48 15.59
N CYS A 751 16.60 50.71 16.11
CA CYS A 751 17.47 51.78 15.60
C CYS A 751 18.93 51.64 16.08
N ASP A 752 19.90 52.13 15.29
CA ASP A 752 21.32 52.19 15.67
C ASP A 752 21.74 53.44 16.48
N ASP A 753 20.83 54.39 16.72
CA ASP A 753 21.03 55.46 17.70
C ASP A 753 21.23 54.86 19.11
N SER A 754 22.37 55.20 19.72
CA SER A 754 22.91 54.63 20.97
C SER A 754 23.16 53.11 21.00
N TRP A 755 23.13 52.40 19.86
CA TRP A 755 23.36 50.95 19.80
C TRP A 755 24.83 50.56 20.08
N GLU A 756 25.12 50.14 21.32
CA GLU A 756 26.44 49.76 21.79
C GLU A 756 26.63 48.22 21.90
N LEU A 757 27.85 47.82 22.30
CA LEU A 757 28.19 46.40 22.48
C LEU A 757 27.45 45.76 23.67
N GLY A 758 26.92 46.55 24.60
CA GLY A 758 26.10 46.06 25.72
C GLY A 758 24.76 45.51 25.24
N ASP A 759 24.09 46.22 24.34
CA ASP A 759 22.78 45.90 23.77
C ASP A 759 22.89 44.69 22.84
N ALA A 760 23.90 44.73 21.98
CA ALA A 760 24.33 43.59 21.17
C ALA A 760 24.61 42.34 22.04
N HIS A 761 25.22 42.49 23.22
CA HIS A 761 25.51 41.36 24.12
C HIS A 761 24.24 40.75 24.72
N VAL A 762 23.22 41.57 25.05
CA VAL A 762 21.90 41.06 25.45
C VAL A 762 21.28 40.27 24.31
N VAL A 763 21.28 40.77 23.07
CA VAL A 763 20.76 40.05 21.89
C VAL A 763 21.51 38.73 21.66
N CYS A 764 22.84 38.72 21.65
CA CYS A 764 23.62 37.50 21.44
C CYS A 764 23.37 36.44 22.51
N ARG A 765 23.24 36.85 23.78
CA ARG A 765 22.92 35.93 24.88
C ARG A 765 21.47 35.43 24.80
N GLN A 766 20.52 36.31 24.48
CA GLN A 766 19.10 35.97 24.32
C GLN A 766 18.88 34.94 23.19
N LEU A 767 19.70 34.96 22.15
CA LEU A 767 19.69 34.01 21.02
C LEU A 767 20.57 32.77 21.23
N GLY A 768 21.20 32.58 22.39
CA GLY A 768 22.14 31.48 22.63
C GLY A 768 23.41 31.52 21.75
N CYS A 769 23.69 32.67 21.12
CA CYS A 769 24.79 32.90 20.18
C CYS A 769 26.10 33.37 20.87
N GLY A 770 26.24 33.10 22.16
CA GLY A 770 27.43 33.46 22.95
C GLY A 770 27.47 34.95 23.28
N VAL A 771 28.63 35.59 23.05
CA VAL A 771 28.86 37.00 23.39
C VAL A 771 28.88 37.88 22.13
N ALA A 772 28.50 39.15 22.24
CA ALA A 772 28.67 40.09 21.13
C ALA A 772 30.15 40.33 20.80
N ILE A 773 30.45 40.28 19.51
CA ILE A 773 31.74 40.67 18.93
C ILE A 773 31.64 42.07 18.32
N ASN A 774 30.51 42.39 17.69
CA ASN A 774 30.30 43.70 17.08
C ASN A 774 28.82 44.10 17.10
N ALA A 775 28.56 45.37 17.43
CA ALA A 775 27.29 46.05 17.19
C ALA A 775 27.41 46.77 15.83
N THR A 776 26.58 46.41 14.85
CA THR A 776 26.63 46.99 13.49
C THR A 776 25.44 47.91 13.27
N GLY A 777 25.71 49.20 13.05
CA GLY A 777 24.67 50.17 12.71
C GLY A 777 24.41 50.31 11.20
N SER A 778 23.68 51.36 10.87
CA SER A 778 23.52 51.93 9.53
C SER A 778 23.09 50.93 8.44
N ALA A 779 22.16 50.05 8.79
CA ALA A 779 21.61 49.02 7.90
C ALA A 779 22.67 48.11 7.24
N TYR A 780 23.73 47.76 7.99
CA TYR A 780 24.83 46.90 7.52
C TYR A 780 24.36 45.57 6.90
N PHE A 781 23.26 45.00 7.43
CA PHE A 781 22.59 43.80 6.90
C PHE A 781 21.33 44.13 6.08
N ARG A 782 21.38 45.19 5.26
CA ARG A 782 20.26 45.79 4.50
C ARG A 782 19.17 46.43 5.37
N GLU A 783 18.53 47.44 4.78
CA GLU A 783 17.31 48.08 5.30
C GLU A 783 16.20 47.04 5.47
N GLY A 784 15.56 47.01 6.63
CA GLY A 784 14.40 46.19 6.93
C GLY A 784 13.09 46.77 6.42
N THR A 785 11.97 46.18 6.85
CA THR A 785 10.62 46.59 6.45
C THR A 785 9.63 46.39 7.59
N GLY A 786 9.00 47.46 8.08
CA GLY A 786 7.93 47.39 9.07
C GLY A 786 7.88 48.61 9.99
N PRO A 787 7.37 48.47 11.23
CA PRO A 787 7.69 49.41 12.30
C PRO A 787 9.18 49.30 12.70
N ILE A 788 9.73 50.39 13.26
CA ILE A 788 10.94 50.34 14.08
C ILE A 788 10.45 50.32 15.53
N TRP A 789 10.76 49.25 16.27
CA TRP A 789 10.12 48.96 17.55
C TRP A 789 10.80 49.66 18.73
N LEU A 790 12.12 49.78 18.72
CA LEU A 790 12.90 50.36 19.81
C LEU A 790 13.95 51.33 19.27
N ASP A 791 14.21 52.39 20.05
CA ASP A 791 15.12 53.50 19.77
C ASP A 791 15.79 53.95 21.09
N GLU A 792 16.99 54.51 20.99
CA GLU A 792 17.84 54.92 22.12
C GLU A 792 18.00 53.80 23.18
N ILE A 793 18.34 52.58 22.76
CA ILE A 793 18.53 51.46 23.70
C ILE A 793 19.82 51.67 24.51
N ASN A 794 19.76 51.36 25.81
CA ASN A 794 20.91 51.36 26.71
C ASN A 794 20.78 50.22 27.74
N CYS A 795 21.51 49.13 27.49
CA CYS A 795 21.61 47.92 28.31
C CYS A 795 22.87 47.90 29.18
N ASP A 796 22.72 47.43 30.42
CA ASP A 796 23.80 47.14 31.37
C ASP A 796 24.55 45.82 31.03
N GLY A 797 24.14 45.15 29.95
CA GLY A 797 24.67 43.88 29.44
C GLY A 797 24.22 42.64 30.21
N LYS A 798 23.25 42.77 31.12
CA LYS A 798 22.85 41.76 32.14
C LYS A 798 21.38 41.37 32.09
N GLU A 799 20.60 42.07 31.28
CA GLU A 799 19.19 41.88 31.00
C GLU A 799 18.94 40.51 30.35
N ALA A 800 17.79 39.89 30.61
CA ALA A 800 17.45 38.60 30.02
C ALA A 800 16.96 38.76 28.57
N HIS A 801 16.34 39.91 28.26
CA HIS A 801 15.83 40.24 26.94
C HIS A 801 16.08 41.70 26.57
N ILE A 802 16.27 42.00 25.28
CA ILE A 802 16.60 43.35 24.79
C ILE A 802 15.56 44.42 25.16
N TRP A 803 14.27 44.04 25.20
CA TRP A 803 13.16 44.91 25.59
C TRP A 803 13.02 45.14 27.11
N GLN A 804 13.95 44.62 27.93
CA GLN A 804 14.06 44.95 29.36
C GLN A 804 15.04 46.10 29.62
N CYS A 805 15.87 46.47 28.63
CA CYS A 805 16.81 47.58 28.74
C CYS A 805 16.10 48.94 28.72
N HIS A 806 16.81 50.00 29.08
CA HIS A 806 16.28 51.35 28.91
C HIS A 806 16.13 51.67 27.42
N SER A 807 15.04 52.34 27.04
CA SER A 807 14.73 52.76 25.66
C SER A 807 13.65 53.84 25.68
N HIS A 808 13.42 54.51 24.55
CA HIS A 808 12.31 55.47 24.41
C HIS A 808 10.90 54.83 24.34
N GLY A 809 10.82 53.49 24.34
CA GLY A 809 9.57 52.73 24.39
C GLY A 809 9.01 52.36 23.01
N TRP A 810 8.11 51.37 23.00
CA TRP A 810 7.63 50.72 21.78
C TRP A 810 7.09 51.69 20.72
N GLY A 811 7.67 51.63 19.52
CA GLY A 811 7.26 52.43 18.36
C GLY A 811 7.57 53.93 18.45
N GLN A 812 8.24 54.39 19.51
CA GLN A 812 8.62 55.79 19.69
C GLN A 812 10.07 56.01 19.24
N HIS A 813 10.24 56.18 17.92
CA HIS A 813 11.54 56.38 17.29
C HIS A 813 11.61 57.66 16.47
N ASN A 814 12.83 58.16 16.22
CA ASN A 814 13.10 59.23 15.25
C ASN A 814 13.62 58.71 13.89
N CYS A 815 14.15 57.48 13.92
CA CYS A 815 14.94 56.83 12.86
C CYS A 815 14.15 56.33 11.63
N ARG A 816 14.87 55.82 10.64
CA ARG A 816 14.41 55.15 9.41
C ARG A 816 15.14 53.82 9.24
N HIS A 817 14.71 52.97 8.31
CA HIS A 817 15.37 51.68 8.06
C HIS A 817 16.84 51.76 7.58
N LYS A 818 17.36 52.96 7.29
CA LYS A 818 18.80 53.19 7.06
C LYS A 818 19.63 53.22 8.33
N GLU A 819 18.96 53.43 9.45
CA GLU A 819 19.46 53.40 10.81
C GLU A 819 19.05 52.06 11.49
N ASP A 820 18.76 50.99 10.73
CA ASP A 820 18.44 49.68 11.32
C ASP A 820 19.70 49.01 11.91
N ALA A 821 19.60 48.61 13.17
CA ALA A 821 20.65 47.95 13.94
C ALA A 821 20.81 46.46 13.61
N GLY A 822 22.02 45.97 13.79
CA GLY A 822 22.43 44.58 13.60
C GLY A 822 23.53 44.16 14.57
N VAL A 823 23.85 42.87 14.57
CA VAL A 823 24.82 42.27 15.48
C VAL A 823 25.65 41.18 14.82
N ILE A 824 26.86 40.96 15.35
CA ILE A 824 27.70 39.79 15.09
C ILE A 824 28.12 39.19 16.43
N CYS A 825 27.79 37.93 16.67
CA CYS A 825 28.06 37.22 17.92
C CYS A 825 29.26 36.24 17.82
N SER A 826 29.75 35.70 18.93
CA SER A 826 30.96 34.86 18.99
C SER A 826 30.79 33.53 18.24
N GLU A 827 29.57 32.97 18.28
CA GLU A 827 29.23 31.71 17.62
C GLU A 827 28.89 31.89 16.13
N PHE A 828 29.08 33.09 15.56
CA PHE A 828 29.04 33.25 14.12
C PHE A 828 30.28 32.61 13.48
N MET A 829 30.05 31.57 12.68
CA MET A 829 31.07 30.84 11.93
C MET A 829 30.98 31.16 10.43
N SER A 830 32.12 31.43 9.80
CA SER A 830 32.20 31.67 8.34
C SER A 830 33.40 30.96 7.75
N LEU A 831 33.31 30.53 6.48
CA LEU A 831 34.39 29.90 5.74
C LEU A 831 34.82 30.80 4.57
N ARG A 832 36.12 30.87 4.25
CA ARG A 832 36.61 31.57 3.04
C ARG A 832 37.88 30.95 2.47
N LEU A 833 38.19 31.32 1.23
CA LEU A 833 39.51 31.17 0.64
C LEU A 833 40.23 32.52 0.61
N ALA A 834 41.30 32.65 1.38
CA ALA A 834 42.19 33.81 1.33
C ALA A 834 43.32 33.53 0.32
N GLY A 835 43.44 34.35 -0.73
CA GLY A 835 44.37 34.08 -1.84
C GLY A 835 44.78 35.33 -2.61
N GLU A 836 45.77 35.17 -3.49
CA GLU A 836 46.18 36.21 -4.44
C GLU A 836 45.16 36.30 -5.58
N SER A 837 44.73 37.50 -5.95
CA SER A 837 43.65 37.75 -6.93
C SER A 837 43.90 37.18 -8.33
N SER A 838 45.08 36.65 -8.60
CA SER A 838 45.51 36.03 -9.86
C SER A 838 45.09 34.56 -10.01
N LYS A 839 44.61 33.89 -8.95
CA LYS A 839 44.21 32.47 -8.97
C LYS A 839 42.69 32.22 -9.12
N GLY A 840 41.88 33.27 -9.18
CA GLY A 840 40.40 33.17 -9.16
C GLY A 840 39.83 33.00 -7.74
N PRO A 841 38.50 33.11 -7.56
CA PRO A 841 37.85 33.11 -6.24
C PRO A 841 37.88 31.73 -5.55
N CYS A 842 38.04 30.65 -6.32
CA CYS A 842 37.90 29.26 -5.86
C CYS A 842 39.25 28.55 -5.57
N ALA A 843 40.30 29.32 -5.26
CA ALA A 843 41.61 28.79 -4.85
C ALA A 843 42.27 29.68 -3.78
N GLY A 844 42.72 29.09 -2.67
CA GLY A 844 43.38 29.84 -1.60
C GLY A 844 43.68 29.05 -0.32
N HIS A 845 44.10 29.77 0.72
CA HIS A 845 44.19 29.27 2.10
C HIS A 845 42.77 29.10 2.66
N LEU A 846 42.47 27.94 3.23
CA LEU A 846 41.19 27.68 3.88
C LEU A 846 41.19 28.29 5.28
N GLU A 847 40.40 29.33 5.48
CA GLU A 847 40.26 30.05 6.74
C GLU A 847 38.83 29.99 7.26
N VAL A 848 38.69 29.85 8.59
CA VAL A 848 37.42 29.96 9.32
C VAL A 848 37.43 31.22 10.18
N PHE A 849 36.33 31.96 10.17
CA PHE A 849 36.00 32.96 11.17
C PHE A 849 35.31 32.28 12.35
N TYR A 850 35.79 32.53 13.56
CA TYR A 850 35.17 32.09 14.80
C TYR A 850 35.62 33.02 15.93
N SER A 851 34.75 33.30 16.92
CA SER A 851 35.07 34.15 18.07
C SER A 851 35.71 35.51 17.67
N GLY A 852 35.21 36.10 16.58
CA GLY A 852 35.66 37.40 16.07
C GLY A 852 36.96 37.40 15.24
N VAL A 853 37.63 36.26 15.04
CA VAL A 853 38.95 36.20 14.40
C VAL A 853 39.00 35.15 13.28
N TRP A 854 39.57 35.52 12.13
CA TRP A 854 39.92 34.57 11.05
C TRP A 854 41.17 33.76 11.42
N GLY A 855 41.09 32.44 11.26
CA GLY A 855 42.22 31.53 11.46
C GLY A 855 42.20 30.36 10.47
N SER A 856 43.38 29.84 10.13
CA SER A 856 43.56 28.74 9.18
C SER A 856 42.97 27.42 9.67
N VAL A 857 42.64 26.54 8.73
CA VAL A 857 42.29 25.13 8.97
C VAL A 857 43.53 24.23 8.79
N GLY A 858 43.76 23.32 9.73
CA GLY A 858 44.88 22.38 9.74
C GLY A 858 44.81 21.33 8.64
N ARG A 859 45.96 21.09 8.00
CA ARG A 859 46.15 20.14 6.89
C ARG A 859 46.15 18.67 7.35
N SER A 860 46.33 18.41 8.65
CA SER A 860 46.29 17.05 9.19
C SER A 860 44.89 16.48 9.00
N GLY A 861 44.76 15.23 8.58
CA GLY A 861 43.47 14.56 8.39
C GLY A 861 42.62 15.02 7.19
N MET A 862 42.97 16.11 6.50
CA MET A 862 42.29 16.55 5.28
C MET A 862 42.34 15.48 4.19
N SER A 863 41.16 15.06 3.71
CA SER A 863 40.98 14.16 2.57
C SER A 863 40.42 14.90 1.36
N LEU A 864 40.45 14.29 0.18
CA LEU A 864 39.80 14.87 -1.01
C LEU A 864 38.28 15.02 -0.81
N ALA A 865 37.65 14.17 0.01
CA ALA A 865 36.26 14.36 0.43
C ALA A 865 36.08 15.61 1.31
N THR A 866 36.92 15.80 2.34
CA THR A 866 36.90 17.02 3.16
C THR A 866 37.10 18.28 2.31
N VAL A 867 37.93 18.23 1.28
CA VAL A 867 38.12 19.33 0.31
C VAL A 867 36.87 19.55 -0.55
N GLY A 868 36.24 18.48 -1.07
CA GLY A 868 34.98 18.59 -1.81
C GLY A 868 33.87 19.23 -1.00
N VAL A 869 33.71 18.85 0.27
CA VAL A 869 32.75 19.46 1.22
C VAL A 869 33.04 20.94 1.43
N ALA A 870 34.30 21.33 1.62
CA ALA A 870 34.69 22.74 1.72
C ALA A 870 34.37 23.51 0.42
N CYS A 871 34.68 22.94 -0.74
CA CYS A 871 34.39 23.52 -2.05
C CYS A 871 32.89 23.68 -2.32
N LYS A 872 32.07 22.72 -1.86
CA LYS A 872 30.61 22.76 -2.00
C LYS A 872 30.02 23.87 -1.13
N GLN A 873 30.44 23.98 0.13
CA GLN A 873 30.03 25.07 1.03
C GLN A 873 30.49 26.46 0.53
N LEU A 874 31.62 26.53 -0.18
CA LEU A 874 32.12 27.77 -0.79
C LEU A 874 31.45 28.13 -2.13
N GLY A 875 30.51 27.31 -2.62
CA GLY A 875 29.85 27.51 -3.92
C GLY A 875 30.76 27.28 -5.14
N CYS A 876 31.92 26.64 -4.95
CA CYS A 876 33.05 26.64 -5.89
C CYS A 876 33.21 25.36 -6.72
N GLY A 877 32.59 24.26 -6.30
CA GLY A 877 32.75 22.93 -6.91
C GLY A 877 32.27 21.83 -5.97
N ASP A 878 31.95 20.64 -6.47
CA ASP A 878 31.65 19.48 -5.59
C ASP A 878 32.93 18.67 -5.25
N SER A 879 34.05 18.98 -5.91
CA SER A 879 35.36 18.40 -5.70
C SER A 879 36.46 19.48 -5.69
N GLY A 880 37.66 19.09 -5.28
CA GLY A 880 38.83 19.94 -5.34
C GLY A 880 40.11 19.21 -4.92
N THR A 881 41.24 19.90 -5.08
CA THR A 881 42.58 19.39 -4.82
C THR A 881 43.30 20.24 -3.77
N MET A 882 44.19 19.61 -2.98
CA MET A 882 45.06 20.34 -2.04
C MET A 882 46.30 20.88 -2.76
N GLU A 883 46.52 22.19 -2.72
CA GLU A 883 47.80 22.75 -3.19
C GLU A 883 48.95 22.34 -2.25
N PRO A 884 50.19 22.13 -2.75
CA PRO A 884 51.35 21.91 -1.90
C PRO A 884 51.67 23.16 -1.06
N ALA A 885 52.26 22.95 0.12
CA ALA A 885 52.72 24.05 0.97
C ALA A 885 53.84 24.86 0.28
N PRO A 886 53.84 26.21 0.39
CA PRO A 886 54.88 27.04 -0.22
C PRO A 886 56.24 26.85 0.49
N LEU A 887 57.32 26.90 -0.29
CA LEU A 887 58.70 26.75 0.19
C LEU A 887 59.27 27.98 0.92
N ASP A 888 58.51 29.09 0.99
CA ASP A 888 59.02 30.40 1.44
C ASP A 888 58.54 30.79 2.86
N ARG A 889 59.35 31.61 3.54
CA ARG A 889 59.23 31.98 4.95
C ARG A 889 58.13 33.02 5.20
N THR A 890 56.90 32.64 4.92
CA THR A 890 55.71 33.37 5.38
C THR A 890 55.60 33.31 6.93
N PRO A 891 55.11 34.37 7.58
CA PRO A 891 54.95 34.38 9.03
C PRO A 891 53.86 33.41 9.49
N ALA A 892 54.08 32.77 10.64
CA ALA A 892 53.10 31.86 11.25
C ALA A 892 51.76 32.55 11.50
N ARG A 893 50.66 31.90 11.09
CA ARG A 893 49.30 32.41 11.25
C ARG A 893 48.59 31.75 12.42
N LEU A 894 47.46 32.34 12.81
CA LEU A 894 46.53 31.76 13.76
C LEU A 894 45.77 30.61 13.07
N MET A 895 45.66 29.49 13.76
CA MET A 895 44.91 28.30 13.36
C MET A 895 43.87 27.99 14.43
N TRP A 896 42.66 27.64 13.99
CA TRP A 896 41.53 27.40 14.88
C TRP A 896 41.29 25.91 15.18
N VAL A 897 41.45 25.07 14.16
CA VAL A 897 41.05 23.65 14.17
C VAL A 897 41.96 22.83 13.26
N ASP A 898 42.23 21.59 13.65
CA ASP A 898 43.12 20.64 12.96
C ASP A 898 42.50 19.23 12.99
N GLU A 899 43.07 18.28 12.24
CA GLU A 899 42.52 16.92 12.06
C GLU A 899 41.07 16.90 11.50
N VAL A 900 40.75 17.80 10.56
CA VAL A 900 39.39 17.92 9.99
C VAL A 900 39.10 16.78 9.01
N ARG A 901 38.21 15.88 9.41
CA ARG A 901 37.81 14.68 8.68
C ARG A 901 36.30 14.69 8.42
N CYS A 902 35.92 14.95 7.17
CA CYS A 902 34.56 14.69 6.70
C CYS A 902 34.44 13.21 6.26
N PRO A 903 33.36 12.49 6.60
CA PRO A 903 32.90 11.38 5.76
C PRO A 903 32.42 11.94 4.41
N VAL A 904 32.17 11.10 3.41
CA VAL A 904 31.42 11.58 2.24
C VAL A 904 29.91 11.68 2.54
N GLY A 905 29.25 12.69 1.96
CA GLY A 905 27.82 12.98 2.14
C GLY A 905 27.42 14.28 2.86
N PRO A 906 28.23 14.95 3.70
CA PRO A 906 27.82 16.21 4.34
C PRO A 906 28.02 17.41 3.41
N ASP A 907 27.12 18.38 3.48
CA ASP A 907 27.13 19.56 2.59
C ASP A 907 27.88 20.77 3.17
N THR A 908 28.29 20.69 4.44
CA THR A 908 29.06 21.73 5.12
C THR A 908 30.19 21.13 5.94
N LEU A 909 31.29 21.88 6.07
CA LEU A 909 32.46 21.50 6.87
C LEU A 909 32.08 21.31 8.35
N TRP A 910 31.06 22.02 8.84
CA TRP A 910 30.58 22.00 10.23
C TRP A 910 30.09 20.60 10.68
N GLN A 911 29.53 19.81 9.77
CA GLN A 911 29.06 18.44 10.00
C GLN A 911 30.20 17.41 10.19
N CYS A 912 31.45 17.82 9.96
CA CYS A 912 32.60 16.93 9.99
C CYS A 912 33.22 16.78 11.38
N THR A 913 34.17 15.86 11.54
CA THR A 913 34.86 15.62 12.83
C THR A 913 36.22 16.30 12.87
N SER A 914 36.70 16.71 14.05
CA SER A 914 38.00 17.36 14.21
C SER A 914 38.54 17.31 15.64
N SER A 915 39.77 17.81 15.82
CA SER A 915 40.25 18.25 17.14
C SER A 915 39.39 19.40 17.72
N PRO A 916 39.41 19.64 19.05
CA PRO A 916 38.68 20.75 19.68
C PRO A 916 39.21 22.12 19.25
N TRP A 917 38.31 23.10 19.05
CA TRP A 917 38.67 24.48 18.70
C TRP A 917 39.63 25.09 19.71
N ARG A 918 40.85 25.40 19.27
CA ARG A 918 41.90 26.02 20.11
C ARG A 918 42.78 26.91 19.24
N GLN A 919 42.73 28.20 19.50
CA GLN A 919 43.57 29.18 18.82
C GLN A 919 45.05 28.87 19.09
N ARG A 920 45.79 28.44 18.06
CA ARG A 920 47.23 28.17 18.11
C ARG A 920 47.94 28.92 16.99
N LEU A 921 49.23 29.19 17.16
CA LEU A 921 50.09 29.51 16.02
C LEU A 921 50.41 28.22 15.26
N ALA A 922 50.38 28.29 13.93
CA ALA A 922 50.72 27.20 13.04
C ALA A 922 51.79 27.62 12.03
N SER A 923 52.62 26.68 11.62
CA SER A 923 53.60 26.88 10.55
C SER A 923 52.92 26.83 9.16
N PRO A 924 53.47 27.49 8.14
CA PRO A 924 52.91 27.48 6.77
C PRO A 924 52.81 26.09 6.12
N ALA A 925 53.45 25.06 6.69
CA ALA A 925 53.34 23.67 6.25
C ALA A 925 52.11 22.94 6.82
N GLU A 926 51.57 23.41 7.96
CA GLU A 926 50.36 22.89 8.59
C GLU A 926 49.08 23.50 8.01
N GLU A 927 49.18 24.58 7.22
CA GLU A 927 48.02 25.26 6.61
C GLU A 927 47.39 24.46 5.46
N THR A 928 46.06 24.37 5.48
CA THR A 928 45.27 23.89 4.34
C THR A 928 45.20 24.95 3.25
N ARG A 929 45.66 24.60 2.05
CA ARG A 929 45.39 25.32 0.80
C ARG A 929 44.64 24.40 -0.15
N ILE A 930 43.55 24.88 -0.74
CA ILE A 930 42.75 24.13 -1.70
C ILE A 930 42.52 24.92 -2.98
N LYS A 931 42.35 24.19 -4.08
CA LYS A 931 41.77 24.67 -5.32
C LYS A 931 40.57 23.77 -5.65
N CYS A 932 39.39 24.38 -5.82
CA CYS A 932 38.18 23.66 -6.21
C CYS A 932 38.13 23.40 -7.72
N ASP A 933 37.38 22.38 -8.12
CA ASP A 933 37.10 22.09 -9.52
C ASP A 933 35.83 22.85 -9.95
N GLU A 934 36.01 23.83 -10.85
CA GLU A 934 34.97 24.75 -11.29
C GLU A 934 33.80 24.02 -11.97
N LYS A 935 32.55 24.34 -11.60
CA LYS A 935 31.34 23.68 -12.15
C LYS A 935 31.02 24.06 -13.61
N ILE A 936 31.73 25.01 -14.21
CA ILE A 936 31.52 25.51 -15.58
C ILE A 936 32.84 25.48 -16.33
N ARG A 937 32.82 25.11 -17.62
CA ARG A 937 33.99 25.11 -18.49
C ARG A 937 33.61 25.47 -19.92
N LEU A 938 34.63 25.85 -20.70
CA LEU A 938 34.51 26.01 -22.14
C LEU A 938 35.22 24.86 -22.87
N LYS A 939 34.63 24.40 -23.97
CA LYS A 939 35.22 23.42 -24.89
C LYS A 939 35.30 23.94 -26.31
N ASP A 940 36.42 23.64 -26.96
CA ASP A 940 36.68 23.80 -28.39
C ASP A 940 37.29 22.46 -28.86
N GLN A 941 37.06 22.08 -30.11
CA GLN A 941 37.40 20.75 -30.61
C GLN A 941 38.90 20.58 -30.87
N ASP A 942 39.62 21.65 -31.20
CA ASP A 942 41.06 21.61 -31.55
C ASP A 942 42.00 22.26 -30.50
N LYS A 943 41.48 22.95 -29.47
CA LYS A 943 42.29 23.73 -28.51
C LYS A 943 41.71 23.76 -27.08
N PRO A 944 42.55 23.97 -26.05
CA PRO A 944 42.08 24.37 -24.73
C PRO A 944 41.47 25.78 -24.81
N ALA A 945 40.13 25.82 -24.81
CA ALA A 945 39.25 26.98 -24.89
C ALA A 945 39.34 27.92 -23.67
N GLN A 946 40.49 28.58 -23.42
CA GLN A 946 40.69 29.28 -22.15
C GLN A 946 39.68 30.42 -21.88
N CYS A 947 39.14 31.07 -22.92
CA CYS A 947 38.08 32.10 -22.80
C CYS A 947 37.09 32.14 -23.98
N SER A 948 36.94 31.06 -24.77
CA SER A 948 35.98 30.99 -25.89
C SER A 948 35.71 29.54 -26.29
N GLY A 949 34.45 29.11 -26.27
CA GLY A 949 34.05 27.72 -26.57
C GLY A 949 32.56 27.44 -26.33
N ARG A 950 32.13 26.20 -26.58
CA ARG A 950 30.84 25.64 -26.10
C ARG A 950 30.80 25.69 -24.58
N VAL A 951 29.69 26.12 -24.01
CA VAL A 951 29.47 26.13 -22.56
C VAL A 951 29.08 24.74 -22.10
N GLU A 952 29.89 24.17 -21.22
CA GLU A 952 29.57 22.92 -20.53
C GLU A 952 29.53 23.17 -19.02
N ILE A 953 28.55 22.57 -18.35
CA ILE A 953 28.32 22.66 -16.92
C ILE A 953 28.27 21.28 -16.27
N TRP A 954 28.71 21.22 -15.02
CA TRP A 954 28.70 20.03 -14.18
C TRP A 954 27.42 20.00 -13.34
N HIS A 955 26.57 19.03 -13.61
CA HIS A 955 25.33 18.76 -12.88
C HIS A 955 25.04 17.25 -12.95
N GLY A 956 24.30 16.69 -11.99
CA GLY A 956 23.94 15.26 -11.99
C GLY A 956 25.13 14.30 -12.19
N GLY A 957 26.31 14.61 -11.64
CA GLY A 957 27.52 13.79 -11.78
C GLY A 957 28.14 13.73 -13.18
N SER A 958 27.73 14.59 -14.12
CA SER A 958 28.27 14.60 -15.49
C SER A 958 28.38 15.99 -16.11
N TRP A 959 29.27 16.13 -17.09
CA TRP A 959 29.37 17.33 -17.93
C TRP A 959 28.30 17.28 -19.00
N GLY A 960 27.40 18.27 -18.99
CA GLY A 960 26.39 18.49 -20.02
C GLY A 960 26.51 19.89 -20.62
N SER A 961 25.87 20.12 -21.76
CA SER A 961 25.84 21.42 -22.42
C SER A 961 24.70 22.31 -21.90
N VAL A 962 24.74 23.59 -22.26
CA VAL A 962 23.61 24.53 -22.13
C VAL A 962 22.95 24.68 -23.49
N CYS A 963 21.62 24.74 -23.55
CA CYS A 963 20.90 25.00 -24.80
C CYS A 963 20.90 26.50 -25.14
N ASP A 964 20.99 26.82 -26.44
CA ASP A 964 20.96 28.18 -26.95
C ASP A 964 19.56 28.83 -26.97
N ASP A 965 18.54 28.09 -26.53
CA ASP A 965 17.17 28.55 -26.37
C ASP A 965 17.10 29.71 -25.37
N SER A 966 16.56 30.86 -25.80
CA SER A 966 16.70 32.19 -25.17
C SER A 966 18.12 32.80 -25.07
N TRP A 967 19.19 32.00 -25.07
CA TRP A 967 20.59 32.40 -24.81
C TRP A 967 21.02 33.73 -25.47
N ASP A 968 21.44 34.71 -24.67
CA ASP A 968 21.84 36.04 -25.15
C ASP A 968 23.18 36.56 -24.56
N LEU A 969 23.50 37.82 -24.85
CA LEU A 969 24.78 38.43 -24.48
C LEU A 969 24.93 38.64 -22.97
N GLU A 970 23.84 38.79 -22.22
CA GLU A 970 23.87 38.94 -20.76
C GLU A 970 24.11 37.58 -20.08
N ASP A 971 23.53 36.49 -20.60
CA ASP A 971 23.89 35.12 -20.19
C ASP A 971 25.37 34.85 -20.43
N ALA A 972 25.85 35.17 -21.64
CA ALA A 972 27.26 35.07 -21.99
C ALA A 972 28.15 35.95 -21.10
N GLN A 973 27.66 37.12 -20.66
CA GLN A 973 28.40 38.01 -19.76
C GLN A 973 28.49 37.46 -18.33
N VAL A 974 27.49 36.71 -17.85
CA VAL A 974 27.63 35.97 -16.58
C VAL A 974 28.68 34.87 -16.71
N VAL A 975 28.64 34.05 -17.77
CA VAL A 975 29.67 33.01 -18.02
C VAL A 975 31.09 33.60 -18.13
N CYS A 976 31.26 34.66 -18.93
CA CYS A 976 32.56 35.32 -19.11
C CYS A 976 33.08 35.98 -17.82
N ARG A 977 32.19 36.42 -16.92
CA ARG A 977 32.57 36.93 -15.60
C ARG A 977 32.94 35.78 -14.64
N GLN A 978 32.13 34.73 -14.57
CA GLN A 978 32.30 33.58 -13.68
C GLN A 978 33.65 32.88 -13.94
N LEU A 979 34.05 32.74 -15.20
CA LEU A 979 35.33 32.17 -15.62
C LEU A 979 36.53 33.15 -15.51
N GLY A 980 36.33 34.37 -15.00
CA GLY A 980 37.39 35.40 -14.93
C GLY A 980 37.85 35.94 -16.29
N CYS A 981 37.13 35.61 -17.37
CA CYS A 981 37.48 35.91 -18.76
C CYS A 981 37.09 37.31 -19.25
N GLY A 982 36.50 38.15 -18.40
CA GLY A 982 36.22 39.55 -18.68
C GLY A 982 34.86 39.80 -19.31
N LEU A 983 34.84 40.51 -20.44
CA LEU A 983 33.61 40.89 -21.14
C LEU A 983 33.21 39.86 -22.20
N ALA A 984 31.91 39.61 -22.33
CA ALA A 984 31.37 38.84 -23.45
C ALA A 984 31.40 39.66 -24.75
N VAL A 985 31.72 38.99 -25.85
CA VAL A 985 31.76 39.59 -27.20
C VAL A 985 30.59 39.10 -28.04
N THR A 986 30.34 37.79 -28.00
CA THR A 986 29.24 37.13 -28.69
C THR A 986 28.75 35.94 -27.88
N ALA A 987 27.46 35.93 -27.56
CA ALA A 987 26.71 34.69 -27.41
C ALA A 987 26.63 33.98 -28.77
N LEU A 988 26.82 32.67 -28.79
CA LEU A 988 26.87 31.87 -30.01
C LEU A 988 25.91 30.68 -29.87
N LYS A 989 25.27 30.35 -30.98
CA LYS A 989 24.18 29.37 -31.11
C LYS A 989 24.57 28.27 -32.11
N GLU A 990 23.66 27.34 -32.35
CA GLU A 990 23.75 26.28 -33.36
C GLU A 990 25.03 25.43 -33.24
N ALA A 991 25.46 25.14 -32.00
CA ALA A 991 26.65 24.35 -31.69
C ALA A 991 27.94 24.85 -32.37
N ALA A 992 28.15 26.17 -32.40
CA ALA A 992 29.24 26.85 -33.11
C ALA A 992 30.70 26.41 -32.74
N PHE A 993 30.89 25.67 -31.65
CA PHE A 993 32.17 25.05 -31.24
C PHE A 993 32.09 23.51 -31.26
N GLY A 994 31.25 22.98 -32.14
CA GLY A 994 30.91 21.57 -32.24
C GLY A 994 29.86 21.15 -31.21
N GLN A 995 29.30 19.97 -31.47
CA GLN A 995 28.26 19.33 -30.65
C GLN A 995 28.88 18.68 -29.40
N GLY A 996 28.12 18.67 -28.30
CA GLY A 996 28.39 17.93 -27.08
C GLY A 996 28.15 16.43 -27.21
N THR A 997 28.36 15.71 -26.10
CA THR A 997 28.27 14.24 -26.03
C THR A 997 27.72 13.77 -24.68
N GLY A 998 26.73 14.48 -24.13
CA GLY A 998 26.22 14.29 -22.77
C GLY A 998 24.75 14.72 -22.64
N PRO A 999 24.23 14.99 -21.44
CA PRO A 999 22.93 15.64 -21.30
C PRO A 999 23.00 17.11 -21.72
N VAL A 1000 21.86 17.70 -22.11
CA VAL A 1000 21.66 19.16 -22.15
C VAL A 1000 21.06 19.55 -20.81
N TRP A 1001 21.80 20.29 -19.98
CA TRP A 1001 21.46 20.47 -18.57
C TRP A 1001 20.56 21.69 -18.28
N LEU A 1002 20.78 22.80 -18.99
CA LEU A 1002 20.03 24.05 -18.84
C LEU A 1002 19.47 24.52 -20.19
N SER A 1003 18.28 25.14 -20.14
CA SER A 1003 17.59 25.75 -21.28
C SER A 1003 16.86 27.01 -20.83
N GLN A 1004 16.53 27.91 -21.78
CA GLN A 1004 15.79 29.14 -21.52
C GLN A 1004 16.38 30.04 -20.41
N VAL A 1005 17.72 30.07 -20.33
CA VAL A 1005 18.46 30.93 -19.40
C VAL A 1005 18.18 32.40 -19.73
N LYS A 1006 17.96 33.23 -18.68
CA LYS A 1006 17.60 34.65 -18.78
C LYS A 1006 18.26 35.46 -17.65
N CYS A 1007 19.59 35.54 -17.68
CA CYS A 1007 20.37 36.41 -16.80
C CYS A 1007 20.04 37.90 -17.03
N ARG A 1008 20.34 38.74 -16.04
CA ARG A 1008 20.34 40.21 -16.14
C ARG A 1008 21.72 40.77 -16.48
N GLY A 1009 22.73 39.91 -16.57
CA GLY A 1009 24.11 40.26 -16.88
C GLY A 1009 24.91 40.77 -15.69
N ASN A 1010 24.31 40.89 -14.50
CA ASN A 1010 24.98 41.38 -13.27
C ASN A 1010 25.19 40.29 -12.20
N GLU A 1011 24.72 39.07 -12.46
CA GLU A 1011 24.87 37.90 -11.59
C GLU A 1011 26.32 37.45 -11.42
N SER A 1012 26.55 36.67 -10.35
CA SER A 1012 27.84 36.06 -9.99
C SER A 1012 28.09 34.72 -10.67
N SER A 1013 27.04 33.95 -10.88
CA SER A 1013 27.06 32.56 -11.36
C SER A 1013 25.90 32.31 -12.32
N LEU A 1014 26.10 31.46 -13.33
CA LEU A 1014 25.02 31.05 -14.25
C LEU A 1014 23.86 30.36 -13.53
N TRP A 1015 24.12 29.81 -12.32
CA TRP A 1015 23.13 29.19 -11.43
C TRP A 1015 22.24 30.22 -10.70
N ASP A 1016 22.65 31.49 -10.64
CA ASP A 1016 21.86 32.58 -10.04
C ASP A 1016 20.75 33.07 -11.00
N CYS A 1017 20.84 32.72 -12.29
CA CYS A 1017 19.95 33.20 -13.34
C CYS A 1017 18.66 32.36 -13.44
N PRO A 1018 17.50 32.99 -13.70
CA PRO A 1018 16.28 32.27 -14.07
C PRO A 1018 16.48 31.40 -15.32
N ALA A 1019 16.03 30.14 -15.27
CA ALA A 1019 16.13 29.17 -16.35
C ALA A 1019 15.02 28.10 -16.29
N GLY A 1020 14.99 27.21 -17.28
CA GLY A 1020 14.11 26.03 -17.35
C GLY A 1020 14.42 24.95 -16.31
N ARG A 1021 13.62 23.89 -16.28
CA ARG A 1021 13.87 22.72 -15.40
C ARG A 1021 15.12 21.97 -15.87
N TRP A 1022 15.98 21.63 -14.92
CA TRP A 1022 17.25 20.94 -15.20
C TRP A 1022 17.03 19.59 -15.91
N GLY A 1023 17.79 19.37 -16.99
CA GLY A 1023 17.71 18.16 -17.82
C GLY A 1023 16.39 17.97 -18.59
N HIS A 1024 15.49 18.97 -18.58
CA HIS A 1024 14.22 18.96 -19.31
C HIS A 1024 14.26 20.02 -20.41
N SER A 1025 14.75 19.62 -21.59
CA SER A 1025 14.78 20.46 -22.78
C SER A 1025 14.55 19.63 -24.03
N ASP A 1026 13.72 20.13 -24.95
CA ASP A 1026 13.54 19.52 -26.28
C ASP A 1026 14.76 19.72 -27.21
N CYS A 1027 15.75 20.51 -26.76
CA CYS A 1027 17.00 20.78 -27.46
C CYS A 1027 17.87 19.53 -27.65
N GLY A 1028 18.43 19.36 -28.84
CA GLY A 1028 19.53 18.44 -29.08
C GLY A 1028 20.88 19.16 -29.10
N HIS A 1029 21.98 18.42 -29.22
CA HIS A 1029 23.33 19.02 -29.31
C HIS A 1029 23.59 19.86 -30.57
N LYS A 1030 22.60 20.03 -31.45
CA LYS A 1030 22.65 21.04 -32.52
C LYS A 1030 22.41 22.45 -31.97
N GLU A 1031 21.70 22.57 -30.85
CA GLU A 1031 21.36 23.83 -30.17
C GLU A 1031 22.28 24.09 -28.97
N ASP A 1032 23.51 23.53 -28.97
CA ASP A 1032 24.47 23.75 -27.88
C ASP A 1032 24.99 25.20 -27.87
N ALA A 1033 24.76 25.90 -26.76
CA ALA A 1033 25.20 27.27 -26.52
C ALA A 1033 26.72 27.40 -26.39
N ALA A 1034 27.24 28.51 -26.88
CA ALA A 1034 28.65 28.85 -26.81
C ALA A 1034 28.86 30.34 -26.48
N VAL A 1035 30.07 30.67 -26.03
CA VAL A 1035 30.49 32.05 -25.75
C VAL A 1035 31.84 32.36 -26.35
N ARG A 1036 32.05 33.64 -26.66
CA ARG A 1036 33.36 34.22 -26.97
C ARG A 1036 33.57 35.41 -26.04
N CYS A 1037 34.46 35.27 -25.07
CA CYS A 1037 34.88 36.35 -24.19
C CYS A 1037 36.11 37.05 -24.79
N LEU A 1038 36.30 38.33 -24.50
CA LEU A 1038 37.56 39.02 -24.77
C LEU A 1038 38.48 38.81 -23.56
N PRO A 1039 39.49 37.91 -23.63
CA PRO A 1039 40.40 37.71 -22.51
C PRO A 1039 41.05 39.04 -22.16
N GLY A 1040 40.82 39.50 -20.94
CA GLY A 1040 41.28 40.81 -20.51
C GLY A 1040 42.79 40.93 -20.70
N ALA A 1041 43.21 41.85 -21.59
CA ALA A 1041 44.51 42.46 -21.42
C ALA A 1041 44.57 42.99 -19.99
N SER A 1042 45.66 42.69 -19.27
CA SER A 1042 45.79 43.19 -17.91
C SER A 1042 45.60 44.71 -17.89
N GLU A 1043 44.88 45.23 -16.88
CA GLU A 1043 45.14 46.60 -16.46
C GLU A 1043 46.57 46.62 -15.90
N SER A 1044 47.57 46.70 -16.79
CA SER A 1044 48.87 47.25 -16.45
C SER A 1044 48.57 48.58 -15.76
N PRO A 1045 49.09 48.78 -14.54
CA PRO A 1045 48.39 49.54 -13.52
C PRO A 1045 47.96 50.90 -14.04
N ARG A 1046 46.71 51.29 -13.77
CA ARG A 1046 46.27 52.68 -13.94
C ARG A 1046 47.35 53.57 -13.32
N PRO A 1047 47.97 54.48 -14.09
CA PRO A 1047 49.09 55.26 -13.58
C PRO A 1047 48.64 55.98 -12.32
N SER A 1048 49.50 55.95 -11.29
CA SER A 1048 49.19 56.40 -9.93
C SER A 1048 48.40 57.71 -9.94
N GLY A 1049 47.35 57.78 -9.11
CA GLY A 1049 46.31 58.82 -9.12
C GLY A 1049 46.82 60.23 -8.80
N HIS A 1050 47.55 60.82 -9.73
CA HIS A 1050 48.31 62.07 -9.59
C HIS A 1050 48.24 62.98 -10.82
N LYS A 1051 47.40 62.65 -11.82
CA LYS A 1051 47.10 63.55 -12.96
C LYS A 1051 45.61 63.87 -13.11
N THR A 1052 44.71 62.93 -12.85
CA THR A 1052 43.27 63.25 -12.75
C THR A 1052 42.97 64.14 -11.55
N LEU A 1053 43.70 63.95 -10.44
CA LEU A 1053 43.60 64.87 -9.29
C LEU A 1053 44.05 66.29 -9.68
N ILE A 1054 45.10 66.46 -10.50
CA ILE A 1054 45.51 67.79 -10.96
C ILE A 1054 44.45 68.42 -11.87
N VAL A 1055 43.84 67.67 -12.79
CA VAL A 1055 42.77 68.24 -13.63
C VAL A 1055 41.51 68.58 -12.83
N LEU A 1056 41.08 67.72 -11.90
CA LEU A 1056 39.91 67.99 -11.05
C LEU A 1056 40.18 69.00 -9.92
N VAL A 1057 41.41 69.15 -9.45
CA VAL A 1057 41.82 70.23 -8.54
C VAL A 1057 42.07 71.52 -9.31
N ILE A 1058 42.45 71.52 -10.59
CA ILE A 1058 42.45 72.75 -11.42
C ILE A 1058 41.01 73.15 -11.76
N PHE A 1059 40.16 72.24 -12.23
CA PHE A 1059 38.74 72.55 -12.44
C PHE A 1059 38.05 72.92 -11.12
N GLY A 1060 38.40 72.26 -10.02
CA GLY A 1060 37.92 72.54 -8.67
C GLY A 1060 38.42 73.87 -8.13
N ILE A 1061 39.69 74.24 -8.29
CA ILE A 1061 40.23 75.56 -7.93
C ILE A 1061 39.68 76.64 -8.85
N VAL A 1062 39.42 76.37 -10.13
CA VAL A 1062 38.78 77.33 -11.04
C VAL A 1062 37.30 77.52 -10.68
N LEU A 1063 36.55 76.46 -10.39
CA LEU A 1063 35.18 76.55 -9.88
C LEU A 1063 35.12 77.20 -8.50
N LEU A 1064 36.05 76.88 -7.60
CA LEU A 1064 36.12 77.47 -6.26
C LEU A 1064 36.60 78.93 -6.32
N ALA A 1065 37.51 79.29 -7.23
CA ALA A 1065 37.92 80.68 -7.45
C ALA A 1065 36.80 81.48 -8.14
N LEU A 1066 36.06 80.90 -9.09
CA LEU A 1066 34.87 81.51 -9.67
C LEU A 1066 33.75 81.65 -8.64
N LEU A 1067 33.54 80.65 -7.76
CA LEU A 1067 32.61 80.72 -6.64
C LEU A 1067 33.08 81.72 -5.58
N ILE A 1068 34.37 81.82 -5.26
CA ILE A 1068 34.89 82.82 -4.32
C ILE A 1068 34.82 84.22 -4.95
N VAL A 1069 35.05 84.39 -6.25
CA VAL A 1069 34.80 85.67 -6.95
C VAL A 1069 33.31 85.99 -6.96
N LEU A 1070 32.42 85.03 -7.23
CA LEU A 1070 30.97 85.23 -7.24
C LEU A 1070 30.43 85.50 -5.83
N ILE A 1071 30.92 84.80 -4.81
CA ILE A 1071 30.52 84.96 -3.40
C ILE A 1071 31.14 86.23 -2.81
N THR A 1072 32.39 86.59 -3.10
CA THR A 1072 32.93 87.90 -2.69
C THR A 1072 32.26 89.03 -3.45
N TRP A 1073 31.83 88.86 -4.70
CA TRP A 1073 31.00 89.82 -5.42
C TRP A 1073 29.61 89.95 -4.77
N ILE A 1074 28.93 88.84 -4.47
CA ILE A 1074 27.62 88.82 -3.80
C ILE A 1074 27.70 89.38 -2.36
N LEU A 1075 28.75 89.09 -1.60
CA LEU A 1075 28.95 89.60 -0.24
C LEU A 1075 29.36 91.07 -0.23
N LYS A 1076 30.24 91.50 -1.15
CA LYS A 1076 30.62 92.92 -1.33
C LYS A 1076 29.42 93.76 -1.79
N ASN A 1077 28.55 93.19 -2.64
CA ASN A 1077 27.34 93.85 -3.13
C ASN A 1077 26.11 93.67 -2.19
N ARG A 1078 26.25 92.92 -1.08
CA ARG A 1078 25.26 92.82 0.02
C ARG A 1078 25.64 93.60 1.28
N GLN A 1079 26.71 94.41 1.24
CA GLN A 1079 27.02 95.42 2.28
C GLN A 1079 26.45 96.81 1.97
N ILE A 1080 25.62 96.94 0.94
CA ILE A 1080 24.86 98.16 0.63
C ILE A 1080 23.37 97.79 0.59
N GLN A 1081 22.53 98.56 1.28
CA GLN A 1081 21.09 98.32 1.50
C GLN A 1081 20.72 97.09 2.34
N ARG A 1082 21.20 97.06 3.59
CA ARG A 1082 20.44 96.45 4.71
C ARG A 1082 20.11 97.49 5.79
N LEU A 1083 19.25 98.44 5.44
CA LEU A 1083 18.63 99.39 6.37
C LEU A 1083 17.15 99.57 6.01
N THR A 1084 16.27 99.37 7.01
CA THR A 1084 14.92 99.98 7.14
C THR A 1084 13.83 99.66 6.07
N VAL A 1085 12.53 99.52 6.39
CA VAL A 1085 11.81 99.24 7.65
C VAL A 1085 10.34 98.85 7.38
N PHE A 1086 9.66 98.23 8.37
CA PHE A 1086 8.19 98.16 8.61
C PHE A 1086 7.18 97.52 7.60
N SER A 1087 6.50 96.49 8.12
CA SER A 1087 5.03 96.37 8.37
C SER A 1087 3.95 96.83 7.37
N ARG A 1088 2.89 96.00 7.27
CA ARG A 1088 1.53 96.27 6.75
C ARG A 1088 1.44 96.66 5.26
N GLY A 1089 0.35 96.39 4.54
CA GLY A 1089 -0.84 95.60 4.88
C GLY A 1089 -2.07 96.02 4.06
N GLU A 1090 -2.78 95.03 3.50
CA GLU A 1090 -4.13 95.11 2.89
C GLU A 1090 -4.37 95.82 1.51
N ARG A 1091 -5.11 95.08 0.65
CA ARG A 1091 -6.21 95.47 -0.26
C ARG A 1091 -6.03 96.40 -1.50
N PHE A 1092 -6.03 95.71 -2.66
CA PHE A 1092 -7.13 95.67 -3.68
C PHE A 1092 -7.46 96.85 -4.63
N VAL A 1093 -8.16 96.48 -5.74
CA VAL A 1093 -8.85 97.28 -6.78
C VAL A 1093 -8.02 97.78 -8.00
N HIS A 1094 -8.01 96.96 -9.07
CA HIS A 1094 -8.59 97.19 -10.43
C HIS A 1094 -8.47 98.59 -11.14
N HIS A 1095 -8.37 98.73 -12.47
CA HIS A 1095 -8.73 97.83 -13.59
C HIS A 1095 -8.18 98.23 -14.99
N ILE A 1096 -8.06 97.24 -15.92
CA ILE A 1096 -8.15 97.36 -17.43
C ILE A 1096 -6.95 98.07 -18.14
N ARG A 1097 -6.38 97.59 -19.26
CA ARG A 1097 -7.00 97.04 -20.50
C ARG A 1097 -6.11 96.05 -21.31
N TYR A 1098 -6.71 94.91 -21.73
CA TYR A 1098 -6.61 94.11 -23.00
C TYR A 1098 -5.29 94.06 -23.82
N LYS A 1099 -4.90 92.95 -24.47
CA LYS A 1099 -5.66 91.91 -25.22
C LYS A 1099 -5.20 90.47 -24.89
N GLU A 1100 -6.10 89.48 -24.70
CA GLU A 1100 -6.84 88.64 -25.68
C GLU A 1100 -5.99 87.59 -26.43
N MET A 1101 -6.42 86.32 -26.57
CA MET A 1101 -7.69 85.68 -26.19
C MET A 1101 -7.51 84.19 -25.81
N ASN A 1102 -8.53 83.61 -25.15
CA ASN A 1102 -8.47 82.28 -24.50
C ASN A 1102 -9.87 81.62 -24.48
N SER A 1103 -9.91 80.28 -24.36
CA SER A 1103 -10.97 79.43 -23.76
C SER A 1103 -12.45 79.56 -24.17
N ASN A 1104 -13.22 78.47 -24.04
CA ASN A 1104 -14.61 78.55 -23.56
C ASN A 1104 -15.08 77.23 -22.90
N LEU A 1105 -16.23 77.27 -22.21
CA LEU A 1105 -16.76 76.24 -21.30
C LEU A 1105 -18.27 75.99 -21.53
N LYS A 1106 -18.71 74.76 -21.19
CA LYS A 1106 -20.07 74.30 -20.76
C LYS A 1106 -21.34 75.02 -21.28
N ALA A 1107 -22.32 74.25 -21.79
CA ALA A 1107 -23.59 73.95 -21.09
C ALA A 1107 -24.65 73.23 -21.97
N ASP A 1108 -25.27 72.19 -21.39
CA ASP A 1108 -26.69 71.78 -21.34
C ASP A 1108 -27.59 71.54 -22.61
N ASP A 1109 -28.25 70.36 -22.54
CA ASP A 1109 -29.65 69.99 -22.89
C ASP A 1109 -30.18 69.59 -24.30
N LEU A 1110 -31.02 68.53 -24.22
CA LEU A 1110 -32.10 67.96 -25.07
C LEU A 1110 -31.89 67.34 -26.48
N ASP A 1111 -32.31 66.05 -26.52
CA ASP A 1111 -33.07 65.31 -27.55
C ASP A 1111 -32.47 64.68 -28.83
N LEU A 1112 -33.13 63.56 -29.18
CA LEU A 1112 -32.87 62.53 -30.21
C LEU A 1112 -33.46 62.92 -31.60
N PRO A 1113 -33.29 62.15 -32.73
CA PRO A 1113 -32.96 60.71 -32.81
C PRO A 1113 -32.01 60.20 -33.94
N THR A 1114 -31.47 58.97 -33.77
CA THR A 1114 -31.13 57.94 -34.81
C THR A 1114 -30.14 58.27 -35.97
N SER A 1115 -29.32 57.35 -36.51
CA SER A 1115 -28.96 55.96 -36.14
C SER A 1115 -27.78 55.42 -36.98
N LEU A 1116 -27.01 54.49 -36.36
CA LEU A 1116 -26.06 53.46 -36.88
C LEU A 1116 -24.56 53.88 -36.95
N GLY A 1117 -23.58 53.16 -36.38
CA GLY A 1117 -23.55 51.95 -35.50
C GLY A 1117 -22.62 50.84 -36.03
N GLN A 1118 -21.99 49.92 -35.27
CA GLN A 1118 -21.63 49.75 -33.83
C GLN A 1118 -20.90 48.38 -33.70
N TRP A 1119 -19.96 48.04 -32.79
CA TRP A 1119 -19.12 48.80 -31.83
C TRP A 1119 -17.87 47.93 -31.41
N ILE A 1120 -17.17 48.22 -30.30
CA ILE A 1120 -15.94 47.54 -29.83
C ILE A 1120 -15.98 47.20 -28.31
N LEU A 1121 -15.13 46.26 -27.86
CA LEU A 1121 -14.61 46.00 -26.48
C LEU A 1121 -15.36 45.06 -25.49
N GLN A 1122 -14.60 44.64 -24.47
CA GLN A 1122 -14.95 43.80 -23.31
C GLN A 1122 -15.44 44.66 -22.13
N GLU A 1123 -16.21 44.09 -21.18
CA GLU A 1123 -15.76 43.68 -19.82
C GLU A 1123 -16.95 43.06 -19.03
N GLN A 1124 -16.88 42.87 -17.70
CA GLN A 1124 -17.75 41.97 -16.90
C GLN A 1124 -18.76 42.65 -15.93
N ILE A 1125 -19.61 41.79 -15.31
CA ILE A 1125 -20.22 41.84 -13.95
C ILE A 1125 -21.75 42.09 -13.82
N ALA A 1126 -22.47 40.96 -13.73
CA ALA A 1126 -23.58 40.58 -12.81
C ALA A 1126 -24.78 41.50 -12.43
N ARG A 1127 -26.01 40.93 -12.57
CA ARG A 1127 -27.27 41.02 -11.77
C ARG A 1127 -28.39 40.26 -12.53
N GLY A 1128 -29.47 39.69 -11.97
CA GLY A 1128 -29.87 39.43 -10.57
C GLY A 1128 -31.41 39.22 -10.44
N ALA A 1129 -31.86 38.23 -9.63
CA ALA A 1129 -33.27 37.91 -9.26
C ALA A 1129 -34.17 37.32 -10.40
N GLN A 1130 -35.28 36.58 -10.18
CA GLN A 1130 -35.96 36.05 -8.97
C GLN A 1130 -36.93 34.87 -9.31
N THR A 1131 -37.51 34.21 -8.28
CA THR A 1131 -38.55 33.12 -8.32
C THR A 1131 -38.09 31.72 -8.80
N GLY A 1132 -38.63 30.57 -8.32
CA GLY A 1132 -39.55 30.34 -7.18
C GLY A 1132 -39.98 28.86 -6.97
N ALA A 1133 -40.17 28.47 -5.71
CA ALA A 1133 -40.95 27.31 -5.16
C ALA A 1133 -40.75 25.84 -5.65
N CYS A 1134 -40.29 24.99 -4.70
CA CYS A 1134 -40.72 23.61 -4.34
C CYS A 1134 -41.12 22.53 -5.39
N ASN A 1135 -40.42 21.37 -5.32
CA ASN A 1135 -40.91 20.04 -4.83
C ASN A 1135 -40.60 18.78 -5.70
N GLN A 1136 -39.81 17.87 -5.11
CA GLN A 1136 -39.88 16.39 -5.11
C GLN A 1136 -39.99 15.52 -6.40
N ASP A 1137 -38.97 14.65 -6.56
CA ASP A 1137 -39.01 13.17 -6.63
C ASP A 1137 -39.63 12.38 -7.82
N LEU A 1138 -38.77 11.51 -8.41
CA LEU A 1138 -39.00 10.08 -8.77
C LEU A 1138 -40.03 9.74 -9.90
N ILE A 1139 -39.83 8.82 -10.88
CA ILE A 1139 -38.78 7.81 -11.24
C ILE A 1139 -38.81 7.61 -12.80
N PHE A 1140 -37.74 7.02 -13.38
CA PHE A 1140 -37.73 5.89 -14.35
C PHE A 1140 -37.04 5.98 -15.74
N TYR A 1141 -36.31 4.89 -16.02
CA TYR A 1141 -35.95 4.20 -17.28
C TYR A 1141 -34.77 4.63 -18.19
N PHE A 1142 -33.90 3.63 -18.37
CA PHE A 1142 -32.86 3.39 -19.39
C PHE A 1142 -33.27 3.65 -20.85
N LYS A 1143 -32.30 3.94 -21.75
CA LYS A 1143 -31.73 2.91 -22.67
C LYS A 1143 -30.36 3.26 -23.30
N GLU A 1144 -29.75 2.21 -23.86
CA GLU A 1144 -28.39 1.93 -24.34
C GLU A 1144 -27.95 2.58 -25.67
N GLN A 1145 -26.61 2.73 -25.85
CA GLN A 1145 -25.74 2.31 -26.99
C GLN A 1145 -26.08 2.73 -28.47
N TRP A 1146 -25.17 2.70 -29.47
CA TRP A 1146 -23.73 2.32 -29.58
C TRP A 1146 -23.00 3.10 -30.72
N ASP A 1147 -21.82 2.60 -31.11
CA ASP A 1147 -21.09 2.74 -32.39
C ASP A 1147 -20.00 3.81 -32.59
N THR A 1148 -18.96 3.60 -33.44
CA THR A 1148 -18.14 2.38 -33.75
C THR A 1148 -16.89 2.76 -34.59
N ILE A 1149 -15.69 2.50 -34.04
CA ILE A 1149 -14.42 2.05 -34.68
C ILE A 1149 -13.99 2.60 -36.08
N GLN A 1150 -12.93 3.44 -36.15
CA GLN A 1150 -11.59 3.05 -36.68
C GLN A 1150 -10.50 4.14 -36.60
N ASN A 1151 -9.31 3.69 -36.17
CA ASN A 1151 -7.94 4.05 -36.58
C ASN A 1151 -7.55 5.52 -36.86
N LEU A 1152 -6.69 6.04 -35.98
CA LEU A 1152 -5.26 6.15 -36.29
C LEU A 1152 -4.42 5.75 -35.06
#